data_AF-A0A3C1Q456-F1
#
_entry.id   AF-A0A3C1Q456-F1
#
_cell.length_a   1.000
_cell.length_b   1.000
_cell.length_c   1.000
_cell.angle_alpha   90.00
_cell.angle_beta   90.00
_cell.angle_gamma   90.00
#
_symmetry.space_group_name_H-M   'P 1'
#
loop_
_entity.id
_entity.type
_entity.pdbx_description
1 polymer ?
#
loop_
_entity_poly.entity_id
_entity_poly.type
_entity_poly.pdbx_seq_one_letter_code
_entity_poly.pdbx_strand_id
1 'polypeptide(L)'
;MNRLPLALIASCFVLSAAAAPLLNKRKQLEAQTFWANRDFDWFEANIPFFECPDAEINTTYYYRWELVTRHICYGSPNSGYSFTEFANRPFWSGAYGGIACPSGHQIYEIRWLKDPEFARDFLHYWFRTPGAQPRNYSSWLADCAVAVDHIHPNKTFLIDLLPDLEKHHEAWRARHWVDEMGMFWQSGHDDGMEFNINSRQTKDILRGDRAFRPTFNSYMWADAKALEQISKLAGDPAKAERYRKRAAALKSVVQEKLWDPKRQFFFPMSSREEIDKEGNVVKAHTLTYQSGKFAGSPHGRELHGYVPWAFNLPDPGKEAAWKFLMDPEYFKAPFGPSTTERNDPMFLLQPGCCWWSGQSWPFATTQTLKAMANVLHNYPQEHISRIDYADLLHTFAISHRKDGKPYIAEALHPDTGSWAGHDMRNRSEHYFHSNFNDLVITGLVGLKADGGDTLVVDPLVPASWDFFALDAIPYQGHEVAICWDKKGDRYGQGVGLHVLVDGKKVASSPKLAKLEVKLPAAREVPLNEETRFNYAVNNDGDYFPSYDASHTGPESSLALIYDGQYRYDTPPSNRWTSVGSTTKSDWVSIDLGMPRPIDTIKLFLLDDGEGVVAPSRFELQHWDGKAWVEIPGQNRNPKTPAGGRPNTISFSETPLQRMRVVLHRAEEATGTGITEFQAWGSGTTLYQTPPPAAGNLSTNTSGVEFPKASASFHDRYGGVPKSAIDGRIIFRPNPVNRWTSYGSPNEADWLEVDFGKPKTFSRVELHIYDDRGGVQTPTSYKVQYLSGERWVDVKGLKKSPETPKGSAKNTATFEKVTSQKIRAVFTNSGKARSGLTEFEVWEK
;
A
#
# COMPACT_ATOMS: atom_id res chain seq x y z
N MET A 1 65.70 24.28 -6.16
CA MET A 1 64.62 23.48 -5.53
C MET A 1 63.30 24.10 -5.93
N ASN A 2 62.36 23.30 -6.42
CA ASN A 2 61.30 23.78 -7.30
C ASN A 2 60.07 24.32 -6.54
N ARG A 3 59.46 25.37 -7.12
CA ARG A 3 58.07 25.74 -6.84
C ARG A 3 57.15 24.80 -7.63
N LEU A 4 56.06 24.33 -7.02
CA LEU A 4 54.88 23.85 -7.75
C LEU A 4 53.70 24.77 -7.42
N PRO A 5 52.86 25.14 -8.41
CA PRO A 5 51.67 25.96 -8.18
C PRO A 5 50.47 25.11 -7.73
N LEU A 6 49.60 25.71 -6.93
CA LEU A 6 48.29 25.16 -6.60
C LEU A 6 47.39 25.24 -7.83
N ALA A 7 46.98 24.10 -8.40
CA ALA A 7 46.02 24.07 -9.50
C ALA A 7 44.59 24.19 -8.97
N LEU A 8 43.94 25.31 -9.25
CA LEU A 8 42.52 25.51 -8.95
C LEU A 8 41.68 24.70 -9.95
N ILE A 9 41.19 23.53 -9.55
CA ILE A 9 40.24 22.76 -10.38
C ILE A 9 38.87 23.42 -10.25
N ALA A 10 38.57 24.33 -11.18
CA ALA A 10 37.23 24.84 -11.37
C ALA A 10 36.37 23.74 -12.03
N SER A 11 35.54 23.06 -11.22
CA SER A 11 34.52 22.14 -11.72
C SER A 11 33.46 22.92 -12.48
N CYS A 12 33.67 23.12 -13.79
CA CYS A 12 32.67 23.65 -14.69
C CYS A 12 31.49 22.66 -14.81
N PHE A 13 30.50 22.81 -13.94
CA PHE A 13 29.17 22.26 -14.17
C PHE A 13 28.61 22.88 -15.44
N VAL A 14 28.69 22.14 -16.55
CA VAL A 14 27.93 22.46 -17.75
C VAL A 14 26.46 22.21 -17.42
N LEU A 15 25.77 23.29 -17.05
CA LEU A 15 24.31 23.34 -17.00
C LEU A 15 23.78 23.07 -18.42
N SER A 16 23.58 21.80 -18.73
CA SER A 16 22.75 21.38 -19.85
C SER A 16 21.37 21.96 -19.60
N ALA A 17 20.97 22.96 -20.38
CA ALA A 17 19.61 23.47 -20.34
C ALA A 17 18.65 22.30 -20.55
N ALA A 18 17.81 22.02 -19.55
CA ALA A 18 16.79 20.98 -19.69
C ALA A 18 15.90 21.32 -20.88
N ALA A 19 15.64 20.32 -21.73
CA ALA A 19 14.71 20.51 -22.83
C ALA A 19 13.32 20.87 -22.28
N ALA A 20 12.57 21.70 -23.02
CA ALA A 20 11.19 21.99 -22.65
C ALA A 20 10.38 20.67 -22.67
N PRO A 21 9.53 20.42 -21.66
CA PRO A 21 8.70 19.21 -21.62
C PRO A 21 7.72 19.22 -22.80
N LEU A 22 7.38 18.02 -23.29
CA LEU A 22 6.43 17.86 -24.38
C LEU A 22 5.01 18.30 -23.97
N LEU A 23 4.66 18.07 -22.70
CA LEU A 23 3.39 18.46 -22.11
C LEU A 23 3.59 19.52 -21.02
N ASN A 24 2.68 20.51 -20.97
CA ASN A 24 2.60 21.43 -19.85
C ASN A 24 2.02 20.69 -18.65
N LYS A 25 2.90 20.15 -17.80
CA LYS A 25 2.58 19.33 -16.62
C LYS A 25 1.54 19.99 -15.71
N ARG A 26 1.76 21.25 -15.32
CA ARG A 26 0.85 22.04 -14.47
C ARG A 26 -0.55 22.12 -15.05
N LYS A 27 -0.66 22.42 -16.35
CA LYS A 27 -1.94 22.50 -17.08
C LYS A 27 -2.67 21.16 -17.10
N GLN A 28 -1.96 20.03 -17.19
CA GLN A 28 -2.59 18.71 -17.15
C GLN A 28 -3.21 18.40 -15.78
N LEU A 29 -2.53 18.79 -14.69
CA LEU A 29 -3.07 18.67 -13.32
C LEU A 29 -4.26 19.62 -13.12
N GLU A 30 -4.13 20.88 -13.50
CA GLU A 30 -5.16 21.92 -13.37
C GLU A 30 -6.42 21.65 -14.22
N ALA A 31 -6.30 20.84 -15.28
CA ALA A 31 -7.45 20.40 -16.08
C ALA A 31 -8.36 19.40 -15.34
N GLN A 32 -7.87 18.78 -14.25
CA GLN A 32 -8.62 17.82 -13.45
C GLN A 32 -9.20 18.50 -12.19
N THR A 33 -10.48 18.23 -11.90
CA THR A 33 -11.23 18.94 -10.83
C THR A 33 -11.47 18.11 -9.57
N PHE A 34 -11.02 16.85 -9.55
CA PHE A 34 -11.34 15.88 -8.49
C PHE A 34 -10.30 15.82 -7.36
N TRP A 35 -9.15 16.51 -7.48
CA TRP A 35 -8.04 16.41 -6.54
C TRP A 35 -8.42 16.76 -5.09
N ALA A 36 -8.31 15.76 -4.21
CA ALA A 36 -8.16 15.98 -2.78
C ALA A 36 -6.71 16.29 -2.43
N ASN A 37 -5.75 15.54 -3.02
CA ASN A 37 -4.33 15.85 -2.92
C ASN A 37 -3.93 16.91 -3.97
N ARG A 38 -3.66 18.13 -3.50
CA ARG A 38 -3.25 19.31 -4.28
C ARG A 38 -1.75 19.56 -4.23
N ASP A 39 -0.95 18.56 -3.86
CA ASP A 39 0.51 18.62 -3.97
C ASP A 39 1.00 18.44 -5.41
N PHE A 40 0.63 19.39 -6.27
CA PHE A 40 1.02 19.39 -7.68
C PHE A 40 2.53 19.42 -7.88
N ASP A 41 3.28 19.90 -6.89
CA ASP A 41 4.75 19.93 -6.92
C ASP A 41 5.30 18.49 -6.74
N TRP A 42 4.68 17.66 -5.88
CA TRP A 42 4.97 16.22 -5.80
C TRP A 42 4.64 15.50 -7.10
N PHE A 43 3.45 15.75 -7.69
CA PHE A 43 3.07 15.09 -8.95
C PHE A 43 4.05 15.45 -10.08
N GLU A 44 4.37 16.74 -10.30
CA GLU A 44 5.32 17.17 -11.34
C GLU A 44 6.73 16.58 -11.20
N ALA A 45 7.16 16.33 -9.95
CA ALA A 45 8.43 15.71 -9.63
C ALA A 45 8.43 14.18 -9.80
N ASN A 46 7.28 13.51 -9.64
CA ASN A 46 7.22 12.04 -9.52
C ASN A 46 6.54 11.32 -10.68
N ILE A 47 5.54 11.88 -11.36
CA ILE A 47 4.74 11.12 -12.35
C ILE A 47 5.18 11.39 -13.81
N PRO A 48 5.00 10.41 -14.73
CA PRO A 48 4.88 10.69 -16.15
C PRO A 48 3.54 11.40 -16.44
N PHE A 49 3.47 12.12 -17.56
CA PHE A 49 2.31 12.92 -17.94
C PHE A 49 1.69 12.42 -19.24
N PHE A 50 0.36 12.32 -19.31
CA PHE A 50 -0.35 11.71 -20.43
C PHE A 50 -1.50 12.58 -20.95
N GLU A 51 -1.71 12.57 -22.27
CA GLU A 51 -2.99 12.97 -22.86
C GLU A 51 -3.30 12.21 -24.15
N CYS A 52 -4.60 11.98 -24.38
CA CYS A 52 -5.16 11.41 -25.60
C CYS A 52 -6.54 12.03 -25.91
N PRO A 53 -7.22 11.65 -27.00
CA PRO A 53 -8.53 12.18 -27.35
C PRO A 53 -9.66 11.65 -26.45
N ASP A 54 -9.40 10.58 -25.70
CA ASP A 54 -10.34 9.96 -24.76
C ASP A 54 -10.27 10.65 -23.39
N ALA A 55 -11.31 11.42 -23.06
CA ALA A 55 -11.39 12.15 -21.80
C ALA A 55 -11.49 11.24 -20.57
N GLU A 56 -12.04 10.03 -20.71
CA GLU A 56 -12.22 9.10 -19.59
C GLU A 56 -10.89 8.43 -19.23
N ILE A 57 -10.11 8.02 -20.25
CA ILE A 57 -8.74 7.53 -20.04
C ILE A 57 -7.85 8.62 -19.44
N ASN A 58 -7.91 9.86 -19.94
CA ASN A 58 -7.16 10.99 -19.37
C ASN A 58 -7.51 11.21 -17.89
N THR A 59 -8.81 11.30 -17.57
CA THR A 59 -9.29 11.55 -16.21
C THR A 59 -8.88 10.43 -15.26
N THR A 60 -9.02 9.17 -15.70
CA THR A 60 -8.61 8.01 -14.90
C THR A 60 -7.08 7.97 -14.73
N TYR A 61 -6.27 8.31 -15.73
CA TYR A 61 -4.80 8.33 -15.60
C TYR A 61 -4.31 9.19 -14.43
N TYR A 62 -4.82 10.42 -14.31
CA TYR A 62 -4.46 11.32 -13.22
C TYR A 62 -5.08 10.92 -11.88
N TYR A 63 -6.33 10.44 -11.88
CA TYR A 63 -6.97 9.89 -10.67
C TYR A 63 -6.22 8.69 -10.10
N ARG A 64 -5.59 7.88 -10.96
CA ARG A 64 -4.80 6.72 -10.57
C ARG A 64 -3.46 7.11 -9.93
N TRP A 65 -2.89 8.26 -10.30
CA TRP A 65 -1.78 8.84 -9.55
C TRP A 65 -2.21 9.43 -8.21
N GLU A 66 -3.38 10.06 -8.14
CA GLU A 66 -3.96 10.48 -6.86
C GLU A 66 -4.19 9.29 -5.91
N LEU A 67 -4.74 8.19 -6.42
CA LEU A 67 -4.95 6.93 -5.72
C LEU A 67 -3.64 6.45 -5.07
N VAL A 68 -2.53 6.40 -5.83
CA VAL A 68 -1.21 6.02 -5.30
C VAL A 68 -0.85 6.84 -4.06
N THR A 69 -1.07 8.17 -4.06
CA THR A 69 -0.74 9.01 -2.89
C THR A 69 -1.53 8.69 -1.63
N ARG A 70 -2.77 8.15 -1.73
CA ARG A 70 -3.59 7.73 -0.57
C ARG A 70 -3.05 6.49 0.14
N HIS A 71 -2.24 5.70 -0.56
CA HIS A 71 -1.73 4.42 -0.09
C HIS A 71 -0.25 4.43 0.28
N ILE A 72 0.49 5.49 -0.07
CA ILE A 72 1.85 5.72 0.43
C ILE A 72 1.83 5.70 1.96
N CYS A 73 2.60 4.80 2.53
CA CYS A 73 2.82 4.68 3.96
C CYS A 73 4.32 4.65 4.23
N TYR A 74 4.89 5.69 4.84
CA TYR A 74 6.25 5.55 5.40
C TYR A 74 6.15 4.66 6.65
N GLY A 75 6.59 3.42 6.57
CA GLY A 75 6.36 2.40 7.59
C GLY A 75 7.12 2.69 8.88
N SER A 76 8.44 2.72 8.78
CA SER A 76 9.36 3.11 9.85
C SER A 76 10.71 3.48 9.25
N PRO A 77 11.61 4.15 9.99
CA PRO A 77 12.98 4.45 9.51
C PRO A 77 13.79 3.21 9.10
N ASN A 78 13.45 2.02 9.62
CA ASN A 78 14.07 0.75 9.23
C ASN A 78 13.40 0.06 8.03
N SER A 79 12.21 0.50 7.62
CA SER A 79 11.41 -0.15 6.56
C SER A 79 11.20 0.72 5.32
N GLY A 80 11.34 2.04 5.44
CA GLY A 80 11.07 2.97 4.35
C GLY A 80 9.60 3.00 3.95
N TYR A 81 9.33 3.24 2.66
CA TYR A 81 7.98 3.25 2.10
C TYR A 81 7.36 1.85 1.92
N SER A 82 6.07 1.76 2.22
CA SER A 82 5.19 0.64 1.91
C SER A 82 3.86 1.16 1.34
N PHE A 83 3.09 0.26 0.73
CA PHE A 83 1.78 0.58 0.17
C PHE A 83 0.69 -0.29 0.78
N THR A 84 -0.48 0.30 1.02
CA THR A 84 -1.65 -0.40 1.54
C THR A 84 -2.64 -0.77 0.44
N GLU A 85 -3.48 -1.76 0.73
CA GLU A 85 -4.57 -2.22 -0.14
C GLU A 85 -5.88 -1.50 0.19
N PHE A 86 -6.24 -1.48 1.48
CA PHE A 86 -7.45 -0.88 2.03
C PHE A 86 -7.14 0.40 2.83
N ALA A 87 -8.07 1.35 2.80
CA ALA A 87 -7.95 2.63 3.52
C ALA A 87 -7.79 2.47 5.06
N ASN A 88 -8.40 1.45 5.66
CA ASN A 88 -8.44 1.25 7.11
C ASN A 88 -7.39 0.30 7.69
N ARG A 89 -6.47 -0.25 6.87
CA ARG A 89 -5.45 -1.22 7.32
C ARG A 89 -6.06 -2.37 8.13
N PRO A 90 -6.92 -3.21 7.51
CA PRO A 90 -7.78 -4.16 8.21
C PRO A 90 -6.98 -5.23 8.97
N PHE A 91 -7.62 -5.95 9.89
CA PHE A 91 -6.89 -6.78 10.87
C PHE A 91 -6.09 -7.96 10.28
N TRP A 92 -6.37 -8.36 9.04
CA TRP A 92 -5.63 -9.39 8.29
C TRP A 92 -4.46 -8.83 7.46
N SER A 93 -4.26 -7.51 7.45
CA SER A 93 -3.10 -6.88 6.83
C SER A 93 -1.81 -7.17 7.59
N GLY A 94 -0.70 -7.17 6.86
CA GLY A 94 0.64 -7.19 7.43
C GLY A 94 1.00 -5.87 8.11
N ALA A 95 2.27 -5.77 8.50
CA ALA A 95 2.84 -4.55 9.06
C ALA A 95 2.47 -3.32 8.23
N TYR A 96 2.12 -2.23 8.92
CA TYR A 96 1.78 -0.95 8.30
C TYR A 96 0.58 -0.97 7.34
N GLY A 97 -0.15 -2.08 7.21
CA GLY A 97 -1.36 -2.20 6.37
C GLY A 97 -1.14 -2.82 4.99
N GLY A 98 0.07 -3.32 4.69
CA GLY A 98 0.34 -3.97 3.40
C GLY A 98 -0.34 -5.34 3.30
N ILE A 99 -0.95 -5.64 2.15
CA ILE A 99 -1.53 -6.96 1.85
C ILE A 99 -0.92 -7.50 0.55
N ALA A 100 -0.54 -8.77 0.56
CA ALA A 100 0.27 -9.35 -0.50
C ALA A 100 -0.48 -9.57 -1.82
N CYS A 101 -1.81 -9.63 -1.81
CA CYS A 101 -2.63 -9.96 -2.98
C CYS A 101 -2.42 -9.00 -4.17
N PRO A 102 -2.52 -7.67 -4.02
CA PRO A 102 -2.29 -6.71 -5.10
C PRO A 102 -0.83 -6.29 -5.22
N SER A 103 0.09 -6.78 -4.38
CA SER A 103 1.47 -6.31 -4.31
C SER A 103 2.13 -6.22 -5.70
N GLY A 104 1.91 -7.23 -6.55
CA GLY A 104 2.43 -7.24 -7.91
C GLY A 104 1.76 -6.23 -8.85
N HIS A 105 0.47 -5.92 -8.67
CA HIS A 105 -0.19 -4.83 -9.38
C HIS A 105 0.33 -3.47 -8.93
N GLN A 106 0.45 -3.28 -7.61
CA GLN A 106 0.94 -2.04 -7.00
C GLN A 106 2.37 -1.72 -7.45
N ILE A 107 3.30 -2.69 -7.40
CA ILE A 107 4.68 -2.49 -7.85
C ILE A 107 4.74 -2.15 -9.35
N TYR A 108 3.94 -2.81 -10.19
CA TYR A 108 3.86 -2.47 -11.61
C TYR A 108 3.26 -1.07 -11.90
N GLU A 109 2.43 -0.52 -11.01
CA GLU A 109 1.96 0.88 -11.10
C GLU A 109 3.07 1.86 -10.65
N ILE A 110 3.65 1.65 -9.46
CA ILE A 110 4.58 2.61 -8.84
C ILE A 110 6.00 2.57 -9.41
N ARG A 111 6.39 1.54 -10.17
CA ARG A 111 7.70 1.48 -10.86
C ARG A 111 7.90 2.60 -11.89
N TRP A 112 6.86 3.34 -12.22
CA TRP A 112 6.90 4.50 -13.11
C TRP A 112 7.04 5.84 -12.36
N LEU A 113 7.07 5.82 -11.02
CA LEU A 113 7.44 6.99 -10.23
C LEU A 113 8.93 7.30 -10.45
N LYS A 114 9.26 8.56 -10.70
CA LYS A 114 10.64 8.98 -11.00
C LYS A 114 11.61 8.74 -9.86
N ASP A 115 11.12 8.87 -8.62
CA ASP A 115 11.86 8.47 -7.44
C ASP A 115 11.73 6.94 -7.24
N PRO A 116 12.82 6.17 -7.42
CA PRO A 116 12.77 4.73 -7.28
C PRO A 116 12.67 4.28 -5.81
N GLU A 117 12.86 5.16 -4.82
CA GLU A 117 12.81 4.82 -3.39
C GLU A 117 11.46 4.19 -3.04
N PHE A 118 10.35 4.73 -3.54
CA PHE A 118 9.00 4.15 -3.34
C PHE A 118 8.89 2.67 -3.75
N ALA A 119 9.44 2.30 -4.91
CA ALA A 119 9.37 0.93 -5.42
C ALA A 119 10.42 0.01 -4.77
N ARG A 120 11.62 0.54 -4.50
CA ARG A 120 12.74 -0.19 -3.87
C ARG A 120 12.47 -0.50 -2.41
N ASP A 121 11.95 0.47 -1.65
CA ASP A 121 11.53 0.27 -0.27
C ASP A 121 10.36 -0.71 -0.19
N PHE A 122 9.37 -0.62 -1.08
CA PHE A 122 8.24 -1.54 -1.03
C PHE A 122 8.65 -2.99 -1.33
N LEU A 123 9.67 -3.19 -2.18
CA LEU A 123 10.31 -4.50 -2.37
C LEU A 123 11.06 -4.95 -1.11
N HIS A 124 11.82 -4.07 -0.45
CA HIS A 124 12.48 -4.38 0.83
C HIS A 124 11.47 -4.74 1.93
N TYR A 125 10.38 -3.97 2.06
CA TYR A 125 9.32 -4.14 3.05
C TYR A 125 8.82 -5.59 3.08
N TRP A 126 8.52 -6.19 1.93
CA TRP A 126 7.98 -7.55 1.86
C TRP A 126 8.87 -8.63 2.50
N PHE A 127 10.18 -8.44 2.52
CA PHE A 127 11.14 -9.45 3.00
C PHE A 127 11.84 -9.08 4.30
N ARG A 128 12.02 -7.78 4.56
CA ARG A 128 12.88 -7.23 5.61
C ARG A 128 12.09 -6.53 6.73
N THR A 129 10.82 -6.17 6.51
CA THR A 129 9.94 -5.67 7.58
C THR A 129 9.31 -6.83 8.36
N PRO A 130 9.50 -6.91 9.70
CA PRO A 130 8.81 -7.88 10.54
C PRO A 130 7.30 -7.76 10.42
N GLY A 131 6.61 -8.88 10.15
CA GLY A 131 5.15 -8.90 10.05
C GLY A 131 4.57 -8.48 8.70
N ALA A 132 5.38 -8.22 7.65
CA ALA A 132 4.87 -7.89 6.32
C ALA A 132 4.01 -8.98 5.67
N GLN A 133 4.23 -10.26 6.02
CA GLN A 133 3.42 -11.42 5.58
C GLN A 133 3.27 -11.57 4.03
N PRO A 134 4.36 -11.60 3.24
CA PRO A 134 4.34 -11.72 1.77
C PRO A 134 3.77 -13.06 1.23
N ARG A 135 3.28 -13.93 2.12
CA ARG A 135 2.99 -15.35 1.84
C ARG A 135 1.61 -15.80 2.31
N ASN A 136 0.73 -14.85 2.61
CA ASN A 136 -0.70 -15.05 2.85
C ASN A 136 -1.49 -15.14 1.54
N TYR A 137 -1.05 -14.43 0.51
CA TYR A 137 -1.66 -14.42 -0.81
C TYR A 137 -0.63 -14.65 -1.91
N SER A 138 -1.07 -15.19 -3.03
CA SER A 138 -0.29 -15.33 -4.26
C SER A 138 0.22 -13.97 -4.78
N SER A 139 1.49 -13.92 -5.19
CA SER A 139 2.14 -12.73 -5.75
C SER A 139 3.33 -13.13 -6.64
N TRP A 140 3.89 -12.19 -7.41
CA TRP A 140 5.02 -12.39 -8.34
C TRP A 140 6.18 -11.41 -8.00
N LEU A 141 6.68 -11.47 -6.77
CA LEU A 141 7.56 -10.43 -6.22
C LEU A 141 8.98 -10.44 -6.83
N ALA A 142 9.47 -11.56 -7.35
CA ALA A 142 10.77 -11.58 -8.04
C ALA A 142 10.64 -11.01 -9.46
N ASP A 143 9.56 -11.32 -10.17
CA ASP A 143 9.20 -10.64 -11.43
C ASP A 143 9.05 -9.13 -11.23
N CYS A 144 8.44 -8.69 -10.12
CA CYS A 144 8.35 -7.28 -9.76
C CYS A 144 9.73 -6.62 -9.53
N ALA A 145 10.67 -7.31 -8.88
CA ALA A 145 12.01 -6.78 -8.67
C ALA A 145 12.76 -6.52 -10.00
N VAL A 146 12.62 -7.45 -10.96
CA VAL A 146 13.14 -7.26 -12.32
C VAL A 146 12.39 -6.15 -13.07
N ALA A 147 11.06 -6.10 -12.94
CA ALA A 147 10.23 -5.09 -13.59
C ALA A 147 10.51 -3.66 -13.10
N VAL A 148 11.02 -3.49 -11.88
CA VAL A 148 11.54 -2.21 -11.33
C VAL A 148 12.95 -1.91 -11.86
N ASP A 149 13.86 -2.88 -11.87
CA ASP A 149 15.21 -2.72 -12.42
C ASP A 149 15.21 -2.37 -13.92
N HIS A 150 14.24 -2.86 -14.69
CA HIS A 150 14.02 -2.47 -16.08
C HIS A 150 13.74 -0.97 -16.27
N ILE A 151 13.19 -0.29 -15.27
CA ILE A 151 12.90 1.16 -15.30
C ILE A 151 14.01 1.95 -14.59
N HIS A 152 14.46 1.49 -13.43
CA HIS A 152 15.47 2.13 -12.58
C HIS A 152 16.63 1.19 -12.26
N PRO A 153 17.51 0.88 -13.25
CA PRO A 153 18.55 -0.12 -13.11
C PRO A 153 19.42 0.15 -11.88
N ASN A 154 19.56 -0.85 -11.02
CA ASN A 154 20.56 -0.83 -9.97
C ASN A 154 21.02 -2.25 -9.63
N LYS A 155 22.18 -2.61 -10.19
CA LYS A 155 22.76 -3.95 -10.04
C LYS A 155 23.01 -4.31 -8.58
N THR A 156 23.47 -3.35 -7.78
CA THR A 156 23.79 -3.56 -6.36
C THR A 156 22.52 -3.92 -5.58
N PHE A 157 21.47 -3.14 -5.73
CA PHE A 157 20.16 -3.38 -5.11
C PHE A 157 19.56 -4.75 -5.52
N LEU A 158 19.52 -5.04 -6.83
CA LEU A 158 18.86 -6.25 -7.32
C LEU A 158 19.61 -7.54 -6.91
N ILE A 159 20.94 -7.49 -6.82
CA ILE A 159 21.75 -8.60 -6.29
C ILE A 159 21.58 -8.76 -4.77
N ASP A 160 21.54 -7.65 -4.03
CA ASP A 160 21.33 -7.67 -2.58
C ASP A 160 19.97 -8.27 -2.19
N LEU A 161 18.94 -8.08 -3.03
CA LEU A 161 17.61 -8.67 -2.84
C LEU A 161 17.52 -10.16 -3.23
N LEU A 162 18.47 -10.70 -4.02
CA LEU A 162 18.42 -12.07 -4.54
C LEU A 162 18.22 -13.15 -3.44
N PRO A 163 18.94 -13.14 -2.29
CA PRO A 163 18.77 -14.17 -1.26
C PRO A 163 17.37 -14.18 -0.65
N ASP A 164 16.74 -13.02 -0.52
CA ASP A 164 15.38 -12.86 -0.01
C ASP A 164 14.35 -13.43 -1.00
N LEU A 165 14.53 -13.16 -2.30
CA LEU A 165 13.70 -13.69 -3.39
C LEU A 165 13.85 -15.21 -3.55
N GLU A 166 15.07 -15.75 -3.50
CA GLU A 166 15.32 -17.20 -3.50
C GLU A 166 14.60 -17.86 -2.31
N LYS A 167 14.78 -17.32 -1.10
CA LYS A 167 14.14 -17.82 0.12
C LYS A 167 12.61 -17.76 0.03
N HIS A 168 12.05 -16.71 -0.57
CA HIS A 168 10.61 -16.59 -0.81
C HIS A 168 10.10 -17.68 -1.76
N HIS A 169 10.75 -17.87 -2.90
CA HIS A 169 10.37 -18.86 -3.90
C HIS A 169 10.49 -20.30 -3.39
N GLU A 170 11.59 -20.67 -2.71
CA GLU A 170 11.71 -22.00 -2.09
C GLU A 170 10.69 -22.20 -0.96
N ALA A 171 10.31 -21.16 -0.21
CA ALA A 171 9.28 -21.25 0.84
C ALA A 171 7.84 -21.38 0.28
N TRP A 172 7.57 -20.90 -0.93
CA TRP A 172 6.37 -21.30 -1.67
C TRP A 172 6.46 -22.76 -2.11
N ARG A 173 7.59 -23.18 -2.68
CA ARG A 173 7.79 -24.57 -3.15
C ARG A 173 7.60 -25.57 -2.02
N ALA A 174 8.21 -25.34 -0.86
CA ALA A 174 8.10 -26.21 0.31
C ALA A 174 6.69 -26.35 0.90
N ARG A 175 5.76 -25.44 0.58
CA ARG A 175 4.38 -25.43 1.11
C ARG A 175 3.31 -25.81 0.08
N HIS A 176 3.51 -25.44 -1.19
CA HIS A 176 2.48 -25.49 -2.24
C HIS A 176 2.83 -26.35 -3.47
N TRP A 177 4.05 -26.85 -3.60
CA TRP A 177 4.44 -27.71 -4.72
C TRP A 177 3.91 -29.14 -4.55
N VAL A 178 3.54 -29.78 -5.67
CA VAL A 178 3.19 -31.20 -5.75
C VAL A 178 4.12 -31.86 -6.78
N ASP A 179 5.03 -32.70 -6.31
CA ASP A 179 6.10 -33.28 -7.15
C ASP A 179 5.55 -34.18 -8.26
N GLU A 180 4.47 -34.93 -8.00
CA GLU A 180 3.82 -35.80 -8.98
C GLU A 180 3.17 -35.04 -10.14
N MET A 181 2.78 -33.79 -9.89
CA MET A 181 2.08 -32.93 -10.85
C MET A 181 2.98 -31.87 -11.49
N GLY A 182 4.15 -31.61 -10.89
CA GLY A 182 5.09 -30.58 -11.35
C GLY A 182 4.56 -29.15 -11.24
N MET A 183 3.58 -28.91 -10.35
CA MET A 183 2.83 -27.67 -10.26
C MET A 183 2.61 -27.22 -8.81
N PHE A 184 2.31 -25.93 -8.65
CA PHE A 184 1.87 -25.33 -7.39
C PHE A 184 0.35 -25.40 -7.25
N TRP A 185 -0.14 -25.84 -6.09
CA TRP A 185 -1.55 -25.71 -5.72
C TRP A 185 -1.82 -24.39 -4.99
N GLN A 186 -3.00 -23.82 -5.19
CA GLN A 186 -3.52 -22.70 -4.40
C GLN A 186 -5.04 -22.80 -4.22
N SER A 187 -5.60 -22.17 -3.19
CA SER A 187 -7.05 -22.00 -3.04
C SER A 187 -7.57 -20.84 -3.92
N GLY A 188 -8.89 -20.66 -3.99
CA GLY A 188 -9.45 -19.48 -4.66
C GLY A 188 -9.23 -18.20 -3.86
N HIS A 189 -9.51 -18.26 -2.55
CA HIS A 189 -9.41 -17.13 -1.63
C HIS A 189 -7.97 -16.65 -1.42
N ASP A 190 -6.99 -17.55 -1.33
CA ASP A 190 -5.57 -17.17 -1.14
C ASP A 190 -4.93 -16.67 -2.47
N ASP A 191 -5.64 -16.77 -3.59
CA ASP A 191 -5.37 -16.03 -4.84
C ASP A 191 -6.04 -14.64 -4.88
N GLY A 192 -6.80 -14.27 -3.84
CA GLY A 192 -7.64 -13.07 -3.77
C GLY A 192 -9.04 -13.22 -4.35
N MET A 193 -9.43 -14.43 -4.77
CA MET A 193 -10.60 -14.69 -5.63
C MET A 193 -11.65 -15.58 -4.95
N GLU A 194 -12.19 -15.18 -3.81
CA GLU A 194 -13.17 -15.99 -3.05
C GLU A 194 -14.55 -16.13 -3.72
N PHE A 195 -15.29 -17.18 -3.37
CA PHE A 195 -16.59 -17.52 -4.00
C PHE A 195 -16.59 -17.64 -5.54
N ASN A 196 -15.44 -17.94 -6.16
CA ASN A 196 -15.35 -18.31 -7.58
C ASN A 196 -16.09 -19.63 -7.89
N ILE A 197 -16.22 -20.00 -9.17
CA ILE A 197 -17.00 -21.19 -9.55
C ILE A 197 -16.39 -22.51 -9.05
N ASN A 198 -15.05 -22.59 -8.87
CA ASN A 198 -14.42 -23.79 -8.30
C ASN A 198 -14.63 -23.89 -6.80
N SER A 199 -14.51 -22.80 -6.02
CA SER A 199 -14.72 -22.85 -4.57
C SER A 199 -16.15 -23.23 -4.23
N ARG A 200 -17.11 -22.72 -4.99
CA ARG A 200 -18.54 -23.02 -4.85
C ARG A 200 -18.94 -24.47 -5.21
N GLN A 201 -17.99 -25.30 -5.65
CA GLN A 201 -18.14 -26.76 -5.83
C GLN A 201 -17.50 -27.58 -4.70
N THR A 202 -17.20 -26.96 -3.54
CA THR A 202 -16.73 -27.65 -2.32
C THR A 202 -17.60 -27.30 -1.11
N LYS A 203 -17.29 -27.86 0.06
CA LYS A 203 -17.98 -27.54 1.32
C LYS A 203 -17.66 -26.12 1.83
N ASP A 204 -16.43 -25.67 1.68
CA ASP A 204 -16.02 -24.29 1.96
C ASP A 204 -16.15 -23.47 0.68
N ILE A 205 -17.35 -22.94 0.44
CA ILE A 205 -17.65 -22.17 -0.77
C ILE A 205 -16.89 -20.83 -0.85
N LEU A 206 -16.35 -20.34 0.27
CA LEU A 206 -15.58 -19.10 0.34
C LEU A 206 -14.14 -19.37 -0.11
N ARG A 207 -13.43 -20.27 0.58
CA ARG A 207 -12.01 -20.56 0.27
C ARG A 207 -11.84 -21.49 -0.94
N GLY A 208 -12.75 -22.45 -1.07
CA GLY A 208 -12.60 -23.60 -1.94
C GLY A 208 -11.66 -24.64 -1.34
N ASP A 209 -11.01 -25.41 -2.20
CA ASP A 209 -9.92 -26.30 -1.82
C ASP A 209 -8.73 -26.11 -2.77
N ARG A 210 -7.70 -26.94 -2.64
CA ARG A 210 -6.45 -26.89 -3.39
C ARG A 210 -6.69 -27.19 -4.87
N ALA A 211 -6.31 -26.25 -5.73
CA ALA A 211 -6.33 -26.42 -7.18
C ALA A 211 -5.00 -25.99 -7.81
N PHE A 212 -4.58 -26.65 -8.88
CA PHE A 212 -3.55 -26.15 -9.78
C PHE A 212 -4.20 -25.05 -10.64
N ARG A 213 -3.98 -23.79 -10.26
CA ARG A 213 -4.62 -22.62 -10.88
C ARG A 213 -3.69 -21.97 -11.94
N PRO A 214 -4.22 -21.49 -13.09
CA PRO A 214 -3.42 -20.81 -14.11
C PRO A 214 -2.67 -19.58 -13.56
N THR A 215 -3.28 -18.87 -12.63
CA THR A 215 -2.73 -17.73 -11.86
C THR A 215 -1.42 -18.06 -11.16
N PHE A 216 -1.48 -18.80 -10.06
CA PHE A 216 -0.33 -18.98 -9.17
C PHE A 216 0.83 -19.70 -9.86
N ASN A 217 0.54 -20.63 -10.77
CA ASN A 217 1.58 -21.27 -11.59
C ASN A 217 2.24 -20.30 -12.58
N SER A 218 1.51 -19.33 -13.12
CA SER A 218 2.10 -18.27 -13.96
C SER A 218 2.94 -17.28 -13.16
N TYR A 219 2.49 -16.90 -11.95
CA TYR A 219 3.29 -16.07 -11.04
C TYR A 219 4.60 -16.75 -10.64
N MET A 220 4.53 -18.02 -10.21
CA MET A 220 5.72 -18.78 -9.82
C MET A 220 6.64 -19.10 -11.01
N TRP A 221 6.10 -19.17 -12.23
CA TRP A 221 6.90 -19.23 -13.45
C TRP A 221 7.64 -17.91 -13.72
N ALA A 222 6.95 -16.77 -13.59
CA ALA A 222 7.54 -15.45 -13.77
C ALA A 222 8.64 -15.18 -12.73
N ASP A 223 8.39 -15.54 -11.46
CA ASP A 223 9.41 -15.47 -10.41
C ASP A 223 10.62 -16.36 -10.71
N ALA A 224 10.42 -17.57 -11.25
CA ALA A 224 11.55 -18.42 -11.69
C ALA A 224 12.32 -17.80 -12.87
N LYS A 225 11.64 -17.11 -13.80
CA LYS A 225 12.27 -16.37 -14.90
C LYS A 225 13.09 -15.18 -14.39
N ALA A 226 12.57 -14.45 -13.41
CA ALA A 226 13.29 -13.37 -12.76
C ALA A 226 14.51 -13.86 -11.97
N LEU A 227 14.36 -14.92 -11.17
CA LEU A 227 15.48 -15.53 -10.44
C LEU A 227 16.57 -16.08 -11.37
N GLU A 228 16.22 -16.58 -12.56
CA GLU A 228 17.20 -16.90 -13.61
C GLU A 228 18.00 -15.64 -14.03
N GLN A 229 17.32 -14.53 -14.33
CA GLN A 229 17.95 -13.28 -14.75
C GLN A 229 18.87 -12.70 -13.66
N ILE A 230 18.37 -12.57 -12.43
CA ILE A 230 19.13 -12.01 -11.31
C ILE A 230 20.34 -12.91 -10.98
N SER A 231 20.19 -14.24 -11.05
CA SER A 231 21.32 -15.16 -10.85
C SER A 231 22.42 -14.98 -11.91
N LYS A 232 22.07 -14.72 -13.18
CA LYS A 232 23.07 -14.36 -14.22
C LYS A 232 23.77 -13.04 -13.91
N LEU A 233 23.02 -12.02 -13.48
CA LEU A 233 23.55 -10.71 -13.11
C LEU A 233 24.51 -10.78 -11.91
N ALA A 234 24.21 -11.67 -10.95
CA ALA A 234 25.03 -12.00 -9.79
C ALA A 234 26.25 -12.89 -10.11
N GLY A 235 26.39 -13.39 -11.34
CA GLY A 235 27.50 -14.25 -11.75
C GLY A 235 27.39 -15.71 -11.32
N ASP A 236 26.18 -16.21 -10.99
CA ASP A 236 25.92 -17.61 -10.64
C ASP A 236 25.20 -18.35 -11.79
N PRO A 237 25.94 -18.91 -12.76
CA PRO A 237 25.33 -19.64 -13.88
C PRO A 237 24.66 -20.95 -13.44
N ALA A 238 25.03 -21.53 -12.30
CA ALA A 238 24.45 -22.78 -11.80
C ALA A 238 23.04 -22.55 -11.23
N LYS A 239 22.85 -21.48 -10.44
CA LYS A 239 21.52 -21.02 -10.01
C LYS A 239 20.66 -20.58 -11.19
N ALA A 240 21.23 -19.83 -12.13
CA ALA A 240 20.52 -19.41 -13.34
C ALA A 240 19.98 -20.62 -14.11
N GLU A 241 20.81 -21.64 -14.35
CA GLU A 241 20.44 -22.89 -15.02
C GLU A 241 19.39 -23.69 -14.23
N ARG A 242 19.47 -23.70 -12.88
CA ARG A 242 18.46 -24.32 -12.00
C ARG A 242 17.09 -23.67 -12.19
N TYR A 243 17.01 -22.35 -12.16
CA TYR A 243 15.74 -21.63 -12.31
C TYR A 243 15.21 -21.68 -13.74
N ARG A 244 16.08 -21.60 -14.76
CA ARG A 244 15.72 -21.81 -16.17
C ARG A 244 15.05 -23.18 -16.40
N LYS A 245 15.62 -24.26 -15.85
CA LYS A 245 15.06 -25.61 -15.94
C LYS A 245 13.70 -25.72 -15.26
N ARG A 246 13.54 -25.12 -14.06
CA ARG A 246 12.26 -25.10 -13.34
C ARG A 246 11.18 -24.33 -14.11
N ALA A 247 11.50 -23.15 -14.63
CA ALA A 247 10.58 -22.35 -15.45
C ALA A 247 10.17 -23.11 -16.73
N ALA A 248 11.12 -23.76 -17.42
CA ALA A 248 10.81 -24.58 -18.59
C ALA A 248 9.88 -25.77 -18.26
N ALA A 249 10.16 -26.50 -17.18
CA ALA A 249 9.32 -27.62 -16.74
C ALA A 249 7.90 -27.16 -16.37
N LEU A 250 7.79 -26.09 -15.58
CA LEU A 250 6.50 -25.52 -15.15
C LEU A 250 5.67 -25.03 -16.35
N LYS A 251 6.29 -24.32 -17.30
CA LYS A 251 5.64 -23.90 -18.56
C LYS A 251 5.11 -25.09 -19.37
N SER A 252 5.85 -26.20 -19.40
CA SER A 252 5.41 -27.41 -20.09
C SER A 252 4.14 -27.98 -19.45
N VAL A 253 4.15 -28.23 -18.14
CA VAL A 253 3.01 -28.87 -17.46
C VAL A 253 1.78 -27.97 -17.34
N VAL A 254 1.94 -26.64 -17.18
CA VAL A 254 0.81 -25.70 -17.21
C VAL A 254 0.08 -25.79 -18.55
N GLN A 255 0.82 -25.82 -19.66
CA GLN A 255 0.24 -25.91 -21.00
C GLN A 255 -0.31 -27.28 -21.35
N GLU A 256 0.29 -28.35 -20.83
CA GLU A 256 -0.17 -29.72 -21.02
C GLU A 256 -1.45 -30.01 -20.22
N LYS A 257 -1.49 -29.59 -18.95
CA LYS A 257 -2.50 -30.03 -17.98
C LYS A 257 -3.63 -29.03 -17.76
N LEU A 258 -3.39 -27.72 -17.84
CA LEU A 258 -4.41 -26.69 -17.56
C LEU A 258 -5.13 -26.19 -18.82
N TRP A 259 -4.59 -26.45 -20.02
CA TRP A 259 -5.25 -26.12 -21.29
C TRP A 259 -6.27 -27.19 -21.66
N ASP A 260 -7.53 -26.80 -21.88
CA ASP A 260 -8.55 -27.67 -22.47
C ASP A 260 -8.64 -27.42 -23.99
N PRO A 261 -8.19 -28.34 -24.85
CA PRO A 261 -8.21 -28.15 -26.29
C PRO A 261 -9.62 -28.17 -26.90
N LYS A 262 -10.61 -28.76 -26.22
CA LYS A 262 -12.01 -28.79 -26.69
C LYS A 262 -12.71 -27.47 -26.39
N ARG A 263 -12.48 -26.89 -25.22
CA ARG A 263 -13.07 -25.60 -24.80
C ARG A 263 -12.22 -24.38 -25.18
N GLN A 264 -10.99 -24.62 -25.66
CA GLN A 264 -10.00 -23.64 -26.10
C GLN A 264 -9.69 -22.58 -25.03
N PHE A 265 -9.43 -23.02 -23.80
CA PHE A 265 -9.22 -22.13 -22.66
C PHE A 265 -8.37 -22.78 -21.57
N PHE A 266 -7.77 -21.97 -20.68
CA PHE A 266 -7.08 -22.46 -19.48
C PHE A 266 -8.05 -22.55 -18.30
N PHE A 267 -8.09 -23.70 -17.63
CA PHE A 267 -8.97 -23.93 -16.47
C PHE A 267 -8.15 -24.36 -15.24
N PRO A 268 -8.62 -24.06 -14.02
CA PRO A 268 -8.13 -24.70 -12.81
C PRO A 268 -8.35 -26.22 -12.85
N MET A 269 -7.38 -26.96 -12.34
CA MET A 269 -7.45 -28.41 -12.11
C MET A 269 -7.51 -28.70 -10.61
N SER A 270 -8.42 -29.58 -10.17
CA SER A 270 -8.49 -30.02 -8.78
C SER A 270 -7.20 -30.74 -8.34
N SER A 271 -6.64 -30.39 -7.18
CA SER A 271 -5.44 -31.08 -6.66
C SER A 271 -5.77 -32.40 -5.97
N ARG A 272 -7.03 -32.63 -5.58
CA ARG A 272 -7.52 -33.84 -4.92
C ARG A 272 -9.02 -34.00 -5.13
N GLU A 273 -9.59 -35.10 -4.65
CA GLU A 273 -11.03 -35.32 -4.69
C GLU A 273 -11.73 -34.48 -3.62
N GLU A 274 -12.80 -33.78 -4.02
CA GLU A 274 -13.64 -32.97 -3.15
C GLU A 274 -15.11 -33.29 -3.36
N ILE A 275 -15.89 -33.15 -2.29
CA ILE A 275 -17.33 -33.40 -2.27
C ILE A 275 -18.04 -32.12 -1.88
N ASP A 276 -19.01 -31.66 -2.68
CA ASP A 276 -19.82 -30.47 -2.36
C ASP A 276 -20.84 -30.75 -1.23
N LYS A 277 -21.74 -29.79 -0.97
CA LYS A 277 -22.76 -29.93 0.09
C LYS A 277 -23.93 -30.84 -0.33
N GLU A 278 -24.15 -30.96 -1.64
CA GLU A 278 -25.17 -31.77 -2.27
C GLU A 278 -24.72 -33.23 -2.52
N GLY A 279 -23.43 -33.53 -2.31
CA GLY A 279 -22.84 -34.85 -2.46
C GLY A 279 -22.22 -35.14 -3.83
N ASN A 280 -22.12 -34.14 -4.71
CA ASN A 280 -21.42 -34.30 -6.00
C ASN A 280 -19.91 -34.32 -5.78
N VAL A 281 -19.21 -35.15 -6.56
CA VAL A 281 -17.77 -35.39 -6.40
C VAL A 281 -16.99 -34.74 -7.54
N VAL A 282 -16.20 -33.73 -7.20
CA VAL A 282 -15.14 -33.20 -8.07
C VAL A 282 -13.92 -34.11 -7.87
N LYS A 283 -13.65 -34.97 -8.86
CA LYS A 283 -12.52 -35.92 -8.81
C LYS A 283 -11.19 -35.21 -8.87
N ALA A 284 -10.16 -35.78 -8.23
CA ALA A 284 -8.78 -35.32 -8.33
C ALA A 284 -8.29 -35.22 -9.78
N HIS A 285 -7.43 -34.24 -10.06
CA HIS A 285 -6.75 -34.04 -11.34
C HIS A 285 -7.70 -33.89 -12.54
N THR A 286 -8.88 -33.33 -12.31
CA THR A 286 -9.83 -32.97 -13.38
C THR A 286 -9.92 -31.46 -13.49
N LEU A 287 -10.00 -30.94 -14.73
CA LEU A 287 -10.27 -29.53 -14.95
C LEU A 287 -11.70 -29.19 -14.51
N THR A 288 -11.94 -27.92 -14.21
CA THR A 288 -13.27 -27.33 -14.00
C THR A 288 -14.29 -27.95 -14.96
N TYR A 289 -15.35 -28.54 -14.42
CA TYR A 289 -16.44 -29.22 -15.15
C TYR A 289 -16.07 -30.45 -15.99
N GLN A 290 -14.90 -31.06 -15.82
CA GLN A 290 -14.66 -32.45 -16.28
C GLN A 290 -15.24 -33.49 -15.31
N SER A 291 -15.52 -33.10 -14.06
CA SER A 291 -16.24 -33.88 -13.05
C SER A 291 -17.11 -32.95 -12.18
N GLY A 292 -17.67 -33.46 -11.07
CA GLY A 292 -18.58 -32.71 -10.22
C GLY A 292 -19.99 -32.51 -10.81
N LYS A 293 -20.74 -31.60 -10.20
CA LYS A 293 -22.17 -31.31 -10.47
C LYS A 293 -22.46 -30.93 -11.93
N PHE A 294 -21.50 -30.31 -12.61
CA PHE A 294 -21.65 -29.78 -13.98
C PHE A 294 -20.76 -30.51 -15.00
N ALA A 295 -20.42 -31.78 -14.74
CA ALA A 295 -19.55 -32.59 -15.58
C ALA A 295 -19.99 -32.59 -17.05
N GLY A 296 -19.08 -32.23 -17.96
CA GLY A 296 -19.32 -32.16 -19.40
C GLY A 296 -19.78 -30.79 -19.92
N SER A 297 -20.01 -29.81 -19.05
CA SER A 297 -20.38 -28.44 -19.44
C SER A 297 -19.36 -27.82 -20.41
N PRO A 298 -19.79 -27.10 -21.46
CA PRO A 298 -18.89 -26.36 -22.35
C PRO A 298 -18.36 -25.05 -21.74
N HIS A 299 -18.83 -24.68 -20.54
CA HIS A 299 -18.48 -23.47 -19.81
C HIS A 299 -17.33 -23.72 -18.80
N GLY A 300 -17.23 -22.86 -17.77
CA GLY A 300 -16.21 -22.86 -16.72
C GLY A 300 -15.13 -21.79 -16.88
N ARG A 301 -15.25 -20.88 -17.85
CA ARG A 301 -14.24 -19.87 -18.16
C ARG A 301 -14.33 -18.71 -17.17
N GLU A 302 -13.19 -18.40 -16.56
CA GLU A 302 -13.00 -17.23 -15.70
C GLU A 302 -11.81 -16.42 -16.23
N LEU A 303 -11.81 -15.09 -16.04
CA LEU A 303 -10.78 -14.20 -16.58
C LEU A 303 -9.35 -14.58 -16.18
N HIS A 304 -9.19 -15.23 -15.04
CA HIS A 304 -7.89 -15.69 -14.56
C HIS A 304 -7.24 -16.76 -15.45
N GLY A 305 -8.00 -17.38 -16.37
CA GLY A 305 -7.47 -18.21 -17.47
C GLY A 305 -6.67 -17.43 -18.52
N TYR A 306 -6.77 -16.09 -18.58
CA TYR A 306 -5.90 -15.25 -19.42
C TYR A 306 -4.54 -14.93 -18.76
N VAL A 307 -4.39 -15.14 -17.46
CA VAL A 307 -3.19 -14.78 -16.69
C VAL A 307 -1.87 -15.38 -17.22
N PRO A 308 -1.81 -16.60 -17.81
CA PRO A 308 -0.59 -17.08 -18.45
C PRO A 308 0.01 -16.12 -19.48
N TRP A 309 -0.82 -15.42 -20.27
CA TRP A 309 -0.34 -14.43 -21.23
C TRP A 309 0.12 -13.13 -20.58
N ALA A 310 -0.30 -12.79 -19.35
CA ALA A 310 0.19 -11.61 -18.62
C ALA A 310 1.70 -11.66 -18.34
N PHE A 311 2.31 -12.84 -18.48
CA PHE A 311 3.75 -13.07 -18.34
C PHE A 311 4.38 -13.66 -19.61
N ASN A 312 3.65 -13.80 -20.71
CA ASN A 312 4.09 -14.49 -21.94
C ASN A 312 4.48 -15.99 -21.71
N LEU A 313 3.78 -16.68 -20.80
CA LEU A 313 4.04 -18.09 -20.50
C LEU A 313 3.68 -19.02 -21.69
N PRO A 314 2.49 -18.94 -22.32
CA PRO A 314 2.12 -19.87 -23.39
C PRO A 314 3.07 -19.83 -24.60
N ASP A 315 3.27 -20.96 -25.25
CA ASP A 315 3.73 -21.02 -26.64
C ASP A 315 2.56 -20.73 -27.59
N PRO A 316 2.84 -20.18 -28.80
CA PRO A 316 1.80 -19.91 -29.80
C PRO A 316 0.90 -21.11 -30.12
N GLY A 317 -0.35 -20.84 -30.49
CA GLY A 317 -1.37 -21.83 -30.82
C GLY A 317 -2.47 -21.99 -29.76
N LYS A 318 -2.58 -21.07 -28.80
CA LYS A 318 -3.63 -21.05 -27.76
C LYS A 318 -4.50 -19.79 -27.81
N GLU A 319 -4.27 -18.93 -28.80
CA GLU A 319 -4.84 -17.59 -28.87
C GLU A 319 -6.35 -17.62 -29.17
N ALA A 320 -6.88 -18.75 -29.63
CA ALA A 320 -8.31 -19.01 -29.79
C ALA A 320 -9.15 -18.82 -28.49
N ALA A 321 -8.51 -18.73 -27.33
CA ALA A 321 -9.13 -18.28 -26.09
C ALA A 321 -9.67 -16.84 -26.16
N TRP A 322 -8.99 -15.95 -26.88
CA TRP A 322 -9.29 -14.50 -26.86
C TRP A 322 -10.58 -14.12 -27.58
N LYS A 323 -11.11 -14.99 -28.44
CA LYS A 323 -12.41 -14.79 -29.11
C LYS A 323 -13.57 -14.62 -28.11
N PHE A 324 -13.43 -15.13 -26.88
CA PHE A 324 -14.46 -15.04 -25.85
C PHE A 324 -14.44 -13.70 -25.09
N LEU A 325 -13.32 -12.97 -25.07
CA LEU A 325 -13.20 -11.77 -24.22
C LEU A 325 -14.13 -10.63 -24.66
N MET A 326 -14.20 -10.39 -25.97
CA MET A 326 -14.96 -9.28 -26.55
C MET A 326 -16.37 -9.66 -27.00
N ASP A 327 -16.83 -10.86 -26.61
CA ASP A 327 -18.16 -11.37 -26.89
C ASP A 327 -19.09 -11.10 -25.68
N PRO A 328 -20.25 -10.43 -25.86
CA PRO A 328 -21.20 -10.15 -24.78
C PRO A 328 -21.87 -11.41 -24.21
N GLU A 329 -21.91 -12.54 -24.94
CA GLU A 329 -22.41 -13.83 -24.43
C GLU A 329 -21.42 -14.54 -23.48
N TYR A 330 -20.19 -14.01 -23.39
CA TYR A 330 -19.12 -14.53 -22.53
C TYR A 330 -18.72 -13.50 -21.49
N PHE A 331 -17.76 -12.61 -21.80
CA PHE A 331 -17.16 -11.73 -20.79
C PHE A 331 -17.50 -10.25 -20.98
N LYS A 332 -17.84 -9.79 -22.19
CA LYS A 332 -17.96 -8.34 -22.47
C LYS A 332 -19.16 -7.72 -21.76
N ALA A 333 -18.92 -6.60 -21.09
CA ALA A 333 -19.98 -5.82 -20.44
C ALA A 333 -19.66 -4.31 -20.45
N PRO A 334 -20.67 -3.44 -20.32
CA PRO A 334 -20.52 -1.98 -20.32
C PRO A 334 -19.55 -1.38 -19.28
N PHE A 335 -19.36 -2.03 -18.12
CA PHE A 335 -18.52 -1.52 -17.00
C PHE A 335 -17.46 -2.56 -16.55
N GLY A 336 -16.74 -3.10 -17.53
CA GLY A 336 -15.64 -4.03 -17.35
C GLY A 336 -16.08 -5.49 -17.50
N PRO A 337 -15.15 -6.37 -17.89
CA PRO A 337 -15.48 -7.76 -18.17
C PRO A 337 -15.91 -8.47 -16.88
N SER A 338 -16.92 -9.34 -16.98
CA SER A 338 -17.30 -10.20 -15.85
C SER A 338 -16.16 -11.16 -15.52
N THR A 339 -15.98 -11.49 -14.23
CA THR A 339 -14.95 -12.46 -13.80
C THR A 339 -15.18 -13.88 -14.32
N THR A 340 -16.43 -14.24 -14.62
CA THR A 340 -16.89 -15.53 -15.15
C THR A 340 -17.69 -15.29 -16.43
N GLU A 341 -17.68 -16.23 -17.38
CA GLU A 341 -18.54 -16.15 -18.58
C GLU A 341 -20.03 -16.13 -18.21
N ARG A 342 -20.84 -15.28 -18.86
CA ARG A 342 -22.26 -15.03 -18.49
C ARG A 342 -23.15 -16.28 -18.48
N ASN A 343 -22.95 -17.15 -19.47
CA ASN A 343 -23.75 -18.35 -19.66
C ASN A 343 -23.26 -19.54 -18.82
N ASP A 344 -22.32 -19.33 -17.89
CA ASP A 344 -21.87 -20.36 -16.95
C ASP A 344 -22.98 -20.79 -15.98
N PRO A 345 -23.16 -22.09 -15.69
CA PRO A 345 -24.18 -22.55 -14.74
C PRO A 345 -23.96 -22.09 -13.29
N MET A 346 -22.80 -21.50 -12.98
CA MET A 346 -22.49 -20.88 -11.70
C MET A 346 -22.31 -19.36 -11.77
N PHE A 347 -22.53 -18.72 -12.93
CA PHE A 347 -22.55 -17.25 -13.02
C PHE A 347 -23.56 -16.68 -12.03
N LEU A 348 -23.09 -15.78 -11.16
CA LEU A 348 -23.89 -15.22 -10.08
C LEU A 348 -23.36 -13.85 -9.67
N LEU A 349 -24.20 -12.85 -9.85
CA LEU A 349 -24.04 -11.53 -9.25
C LEU A 349 -24.69 -11.53 -7.86
N GLN A 350 -24.02 -10.89 -6.89
CA GLN A 350 -24.47 -10.75 -5.51
C GLN A 350 -24.30 -9.29 -5.06
N PRO A 351 -25.24 -8.73 -4.28
CA PRO A 351 -25.21 -7.34 -3.79
C PRO A 351 -24.39 -7.18 -2.50
N GLY A 352 -23.40 -8.05 -2.26
CA GLY A 352 -22.54 -8.02 -1.08
C GLY A 352 -21.19 -8.65 -1.37
N CYS A 353 -20.13 -8.07 -0.81
CA CYS A 353 -18.76 -8.51 -1.02
C CYS A 353 -18.50 -9.91 -0.43
N CYS A 354 -17.60 -10.73 -1.00
CA CYS A 354 -16.70 -10.44 -2.12
C CYS A 354 -16.76 -11.55 -3.18
N TRP A 355 -17.80 -11.58 -4.01
CA TRP A 355 -18.00 -12.70 -4.95
C TRP A 355 -17.23 -12.51 -6.26
N TRP A 356 -16.54 -13.57 -6.69
CA TRP A 356 -15.75 -13.61 -7.95
C TRP A 356 -16.37 -14.46 -9.06
N SER A 357 -17.67 -14.75 -8.95
CA SER A 357 -18.40 -15.61 -9.89
C SER A 357 -19.26 -14.85 -10.91
N GLY A 358 -18.88 -13.63 -11.29
CA GLY A 358 -19.62 -12.83 -12.28
C GLY A 358 -19.45 -11.32 -12.20
N GLN A 359 -19.16 -10.76 -11.02
CA GLN A 359 -18.85 -9.34 -10.85
C GLN A 359 -17.68 -8.92 -11.75
N SER A 360 -17.64 -7.66 -12.18
CA SER A 360 -16.43 -7.08 -12.74
C SER A 360 -15.49 -6.72 -11.59
N TRP A 361 -14.23 -7.15 -11.66
CA TRP A 361 -13.20 -6.87 -10.66
C TRP A 361 -12.05 -6.11 -11.34
N PRO A 362 -11.67 -4.92 -10.86
CA PRO A 362 -10.52 -4.16 -11.36
C PRO A 362 -9.21 -4.98 -11.37
N PHE A 363 -9.01 -5.84 -10.38
CA PHE A 363 -7.87 -6.78 -10.30
C PHE A 363 -7.82 -7.71 -11.53
N ALA A 364 -8.87 -8.49 -11.78
CA ALA A 364 -8.93 -9.40 -12.93
C ALA A 364 -8.90 -8.66 -14.27
N THR A 365 -9.54 -7.49 -14.34
CA THR A 365 -9.53 -6.62 -15.53
C THR A 365 -8.10 -6.15 -15.85
N THR A 366 -7.33 -5.78 -14.82
CA THR A 366 -5.91 -5.43 -14.95
C THR A 366 -5.09 -6.58 -15.54
N GLN A 367 -5.24 -7.78 -14.97
CA GLN A 367 -4.54 -8.98 -15.44
C GLN A 367 -4.88 -9.31 -16.88
N THR A 368 -6.15 -9.18 -17.24
CA THR A 368 -6.68 -9.44 -18.58
C THR A 368 -6.14 -8.43 -19.59
N LEU A 369 -6.12 -7.13 -19.26
CA LEU A 369 -5.54 -6.09 -20.13
C LEU A 369 -4.02 -6.24 -20.30
N LYS A 370 -3.27 -6.58 -19.24
CA LYS A 370 -1.82 -6.89 -19.35
C LYS A 370 -1.57 -8.10 -20.27
N ALA A 371 -2.37 -9.15 -20.11
CA ALA A 371 -2.34 -10.33 -20.97
C ALA A 371 -2.71 -10.01 -22.43
N MET A 372 -3.71 -9.15 -22.64
CA MET A 372 -4.19 -8.73 -23.96
C MET A 372 -3.13 -7.93 -24.72
N ALA A 373 -2.46 -6.99 -24.03
CA ALA A 373 -1.35 -6.23 -24.60
C ALA A 373 -0.22 -7.16 -25.05
N ASN A 374 0.23 -8.06 -24.18
CA ASN A 374 1.24 -9.07 -24.50
C ASN A 374 0.87 -9.92 -25.73
N VAL A 375 -0.40 -10.33 -25.86
CA VAL A 375 -0.88 -11.11 -27.01
C VAL A 375 -0.82 -10.31 -28.31
N LEU A 376 -1.34 -9.08 -28.31
CA LEU A 376 -1.28 -8.18 -29.46
C LEU A 376 0.15 -7.80 -29.87
N HIS A 377 1.08 -7.85 -28.91
CA HIS A 377 2.48 -7.45 -29.07
C HIS A 377 3.44 -8.57 -29.48
N ASN A 378 3.17 -9.81 -29.04
CA ASN A 378 4.16 -10.89 -29.05
C ASN A 378 3.63 -12.20 -29.68
N TYR A 379 2.34 -12.31 -29.99
CA TYR A 379 1.73 -13.53 -30.52
C TYR A 379 1.04 -13.30 -31.88
N PRO A 380 1.24 -14.19 -32.88
CA PRO A 380 0.49 -14.14 -34.13
C PRO A 380 -0.95 -14.61 -33.89
N GLN A 381 -1.94 -13.75 -34.11
CA GLN A 381 -3.36 -14.06 -33.87
C GLN A 381 -4.30 -13.12 -34.64
N GLU A 382 -5.59 -13.48 -34.70
CA GLU A 382 -6.64 -12.75 -35.43
C GLU A 382 -7.95 -12.57 -34.61
N HIS A 383 -7.94 -12.88 -33.32
CA HIS A 383 -9.14 -12.94 -32.47
C HIS A 383 -9.46 -11.64 -31.73
N ILE A 384 -8.45 -10.79 -31.52
CA ILE A 384 -8.55 -9.47 -30.90
C ILE A 384 -7.68 -8.47 -31.66
N SER A 385 -8.01 -7.19 -31.55
CA SER A 385 -7.33 -6.10 -32.25
C SER A 385 -6.84 -4.99 -31.30
N ARG A 386 -6.11 -4.01 -31.86
CA ARG A 386 -5.73 -2.77 -31.15
C ARG A 386 -6.96 -1.94 -30.76
N ILE A 387 -8.04 -2.01 -31.54
CA ILE A 387 -9.32 -1.36 -31.25
C ILE A 387 -9.95 -2.02 -30.02
N ASP A 388 -9.98 -3.36 -29.97
CA ASP A 388 -10.53 -4.10 -28.82
C ASP A 388 -9.79 -3.77 -27.52
N TYR A 389 -8.46 -3.60 -27.58
CA TYR A 389 -7.66 -3.19 -26.42
C TYR A 389 -8.02 -1.79 -25.94
N ALA A 390 -8.13 -0.83 -26.87
CA ALA A 390 -8.51 0.55 -26.54
C ALA A 390 -9.94 0.63 -26.01
N ASP A 391 -10.88 -0.12 -26.61
CA ASP A 391 -12.27 -0.22 -26.16
C ASP A 391 -12.35 -0.81 -24.74
N LEU A 392 -11.61 -1.90 -24.45
CA LEU A 392 -11.59 -2.50 -23.12
C LEU A 392 -10.91 -1.60 -22.08
N LEU A 393 -9.88 -0.85 -22.46
CA LEU A 393 -9.23 0.13 -21.58
C LEU A 393 -10.13 1.35 -21.32
N HIS A 394 -10.87 1.83 -22.33
CA HIS A 394 -11.93 2.84 -22.16
C HIS A 394 -13.02 2.34 -21.21
N THR A 395 -13.52 1.12 -21.43
CA THR A 395 -14.48 0.45 -20.55
C THR A 395 -13.96 0.36 -19.11
N PHE A 396 -12.67 0.04 -18.93
CA PHE A 396 -12.05 0.04 -17.60
C PHE A 396 -11.89 1.46 -17.03
N ALA A 397 -11.64 2.48 -17.86
CA ALA A 397 -11.56 3.87 -17.43
C ALA A 397 -12.92 4.41 -16.92
N ILE A 398 -14.02 4.12 -17.62
CA ILE A 398 -15.38 4.50 -17.16
C ILE A 398 -15.87 3.66 -15.98
N SER A 399 -15.35 2.44 -15.81
CA SER A 399 -15.57 1.66 -14.58
C SER A 399 -15.06 2.40 -13.35
N HIS A 400 -14.03 3.26 -13.46
CA HIS A 400 -13.51 4.06 -12.34
C HIS A 400 -14.39 5.29 -12.04
N ARG A 401 -15.72 5.13 -11.95
CA ARG A 401 -16.66 6.23 -11.69
C ARG A 401 -17.68 5.87 -10.62
N LYS A 402 -18.09 6.88 -9.84
CA LYS A 402 -19.27 6.87 -8.95
C LYS A 402 -19.91 8.24 -9.04
N ASP A 403 -21.20 8.29 -9.35
CA ASP A 403 -21.94 9.54 -9.58
C ASP A 403 -21.25 10.49 -10.59
N GLY A 404 -20.64 9.90 -11.63
CA GLY A 404 -19.87 10.62 -12.67
C GLY A 404 -18.48 11.12 -12.23
N LYS A 405 -18.10 10.97 -10.96
CA LYS A 405 -16.79 11.38 -10.42
C LYS A 405 -15.81 10.22 -10.37
N PRO A 406 -14.49 10.45 -10.49
CA PRO A 406 -13.49 9.39 -10.37
C PRO A 406 -13.55 8.65 -9.03
N TYR A 407 -13.59 7.33 -9.12
CA TYR A 407 -13.81 6.45 -7.98
C TYR A 407 -13.29 5.04 -8.28
N ILE A 408 -12.91 4.26 -7.27
CA ILE A 408 -12.72 2.81 -7.40
C ILE A 408 -12.96 2.14 -6.05
N ALA A 409 -13.68 1.02 -6.06
CA ALA A 409 -13.84 0.15 -4.91
C ALA A 409 -13.53 -1.32 -5.27
N GLU A 410 -14.01 -2.29 -4.49
CA GLU A 410 -13.61 -3.70 -4.62
C GLU A 410 -14.06 -4.32 -5.95
N ALA A 411 -15.35 -4.26 -6.25
CA ALA A 411 -15.94 -4.83 -7.46
C ALA A 411 -17.22 -4.09 -7.86
N LEU A 412 -17.58 -4.14 -9.15
CA LEU A 412 -18.78 -3.48 -9.66
C LEU A 412 -19.66 -4.42 -10.49
N HIS A 413 -20.94 -4.08 -10.55
CA HIS A 413 -21.91 -4.78 -11.40
C HIS A 413 -21.55 -4.53 -12.88
N PRO A 414 -21.22 -5.57 -13.67
CA PRO A 414 -20.63 -5.42 -15.01
C PRO A 414 -21.54 -4.65 -15.99
N ASP A 415 -22.87 -4.75 -15.84
CA ASP A 415 -23.82 -4.06 -16.73
C ASP A 415 -24.24 -2.65 -16.30
N THR A 416 -24.07 -2.27 -15.04
CA THR A 416 -24.63 -1.00 -14.50
C THR A 416 -23.60 -0.07 -13.88
N GLY A 417 -22.36 -0.54 -13.70
CA GLY A 417 -21.29 0.22 -13.04
C GLY A 417 -21.50 0.40 -11.54
N SER A 418 -22.56 -0.19 -10.97
CA SER A 418 -22.89 -0.02 -9.56
C SER A 418 -21.89 -0.75 -8.65
N TRP A 419 -21.29 0.00 -7.74
CA TRP A 419 -20.42 -0.52 -6.67
C TRP A 419 -21.19 -1.06 -5.45
N ALA A 420 -22.53 -1.13 -5.52
CA ALA A 420 -23.37 -1.53 -4.39
C ALA A 420 -22.93 -2.90 -3.80
N GLY A 421 -22.77 -2.94 -2.47
CA GLY A 421 -22.31 -4.12 -1.74
C GLY A 421 -20.80 -4.32 -1.66
N HIS A 422 -20.02 -3.58 -2.45
CA HIS A 422 -18.55 -3.70 -2.60
C HIS A 422 -17.83 -2.35 -2.34
N ASP A 423 -18.59 -1.42 -1.75
CA ASP A 423 -18.24 -0.03 -1.52
C ASP A 423 -18.55 0.32 -0.06
N MET A 424 -17.57 0.06 0.81
CA MET A 424 -17.69 0.29 2.24
C MET A 424 -16.89 1.53 2.63
N ARG A 425 -17.58 2.49 3.27
CA ARG A 425 -16.97 3.74 3.77
C ARG A 425 -15.77 3.44 4.68
N ASN A 426 -14.68 4.17 4.49
CA ASN A 426 -13.40 3.97 5.17
C ASN A 426 -12.93 2.50 5.11
N ARG A 427 -13.05 1.87 3.95
CA ARG A 427 -12.47 0.56 3.65
C ARG A 427 -12.20 0.46 2.16
N SER A 428 -13.27 0.34 1.38
CA SER A 428 -13.25 0.11 -0.07
C SER A 428 -13.21 1.40 -0.88
N GLU A 429 -13.46 2.55 -0.26
CA GLU A 429 -13.23 3.87 -0.89
C GLU A 429 -11.79 4.00 -1.37
N HIS A 430 -11.61 4.27 -2.66
CA HIS A 430 -10.31 4.43 -3.33
C HIS A 430 -9.43 3.19 -3.16
N TYR A 431 -9.89 2.02 -3.64
CA TYR A 431 -9.22 0.74 -3.43
C TYR A 431 -8.01 0.47 -4.36
N PHE A 432 -6.79 0.37 -3.81
CA PHE A 432 -5.56 0.14 -4.59
C PHE A 432 -5.24 -1.35 -4.81
N HIS A 433 -6.18 -2.06 -5.44
CA HIS A 433 -6.12 -3.50 -5.70
C HIS A 433 -6.07 -3.83 -7.21
N SER A 434 -5.47 -2.94 -8.01
CA SER A 434 -5.41 -3.01 -9.47
C SER A 434 -4.31 -2.06 -9.99
N ASN A 435 -3.97 -2.11 -11.27
CA ASN A 435 -3.14 -1.10 -11.93
C ASN A 435 -3.80 -0.59 -13.22
N PHE A 436 -3.44 0.60 -13.69
CA PHE A 436 -4.07 1.25 -14.85
C PHE A 436 -3.07 2.09 -15.63
N ASN A 437 -2.21 2.85 -14.93
CA ASN A 437 -1.22 3.70 -15.58
C ASN A 437 -0.13 2.83 -16.24
N ASP A 438 0.22 1.69 -15.65
CA ASP A 438 1.06 0.67 -16.30
C ASP A 438 0.47 0.17 -17.62
N LEU A 439 -0.85 0.00 -17.71
CA LEU A 439 -1.56 -0.43 -18.93
C LEU A 439 -1.55 0.67 -20.00
N VAL A 440 -1.75 1.94 -19.61
CA VAL A 440 -1.62 3.09 -20.52
C VAL A 440 -0.20 3.19 -21.08
N ILE A 441 0.82 3.05 -20.24
CA ILE A 441 2.23 3.18 -20.64
C ILE A 441 2.68 2.00 -21.52
N THR A 442 2.44 0.76 -21.05
CA THR A 442 2.99 -0.45 -21.71
C THR A 442 2.12 -1.00 -22.83
N GLY A 443 0.80 -0.79 -22.77
CA GLY A 443 -0.16 -1.25 -23.78
C GLY A 443 -0.59 -0.14 -24.73
N LEU A 444 -1.34 0.85 -24.25
CA LEU A 444 -1.94 1.88 -25.11
C LEU A 444 -0.88 2.67 -25.89
N VAL A 445 0.08 3.25 -25.16
CA VAL A 445 1.26 3.92 -25.75
C VAL A 445 2.28 2.91 -26.27
N GLY A 446 2.29 1.70 -25.70
CA GLY A 446 3.02 0.56 -26.25
C GLY A 446 4.50 0.50 -25.90
N LEU A 447 4.95 1.16 -24.83
CA LEU A 447 6.35 1.12 -24.38
C LEU A 447 6.66 -0.26 -23.78
N LYS A 448 7.46 -1.08 -24.48
CA LYS A 448 7.91 -2.37 -23.95
C LYS A 448 9.13 -2.16 -23.04
N ALA A 449 8.94 -2.39 -21.74
CA ALA A 449 10.01 -2.36 -20.74
C ALA A 449 10.53 -3.79 -20.51
N ASP A 450 11.61 -4.16 -21.20
CA ASP A 450 12.23 -5.49 -21.15
C ASP A 450 13.69 -5.49 -20.63
N GLY A 451 14.24 -4.32 -20.31
CA GLY A 451 15.61 -4.16 -19.82
C GLY A 451 16.69 -4.22 -20.91
N GLY A 452 16.33 -4.29 -22.19
CA GLY A 452 17.29 -4.27 -23.30
C GLY A 452 17.91 -2.90 -23.59
N ASP A 453 18.91 -2.86 -24.47
CA ASP A 453 19.53 -1.62 -25.01
C ASP A 453 18.71 -0.97 -26.14
N THR A 454 17.58 -1.58 -26.48
CA THR A 454 16.70 -1.20 -27.57
C THR A 454 15.30 -0.97 -27.02
N LEU A 455 14.89 0.29 -26.94
CA LEU A 455 13.53 0.69 -26.58
C LEU A 455 12.58 0.32 -27.73
N VAL A 456 11.54 -0.45 -27.43
CA VAL A 456 10.48 -0.79 -28.39
C VAL A 456 9.20 -0.03 -28.03
N VAL A 457 8.63 0.64 -29.02
CA VAL A 457 7.35 1.35 -28.91
C VAL A 457 6.39 0.78 -29.94
N ASP A 458 5.32 0.13 -29.51
CA ASP A 458 4.33 -0.55 -30.36
C ASP A 458 2.89 -0.16 -29.96
N PRO A 459 2.42 1.06 -30.31
CA PRO A 459 1.22 1.64 -29.72
C PRO A 459 -0.07 0.87 -30.05
N LEU A 460 -0.80 0.41 -29.03
CA LEU A 460 -2.11 -0.24 -29.21
C LEU A 460 -3.28 0.76 -29.38
N VAL A 461 -3.00 2.02 -29.72
CA VAL A 461 -4.03 3.01 -30.03
C VAL A 461 -4.81 2.70 -31.32
N PRO A 462 -6.08 3.12 -31.43
CA PRO A 462 -6.83 3.09 -32.68
C PRO A 462 -6.23 4.02 -33.73
N ALA A 463 -6.19 3.59 -35.00
CA ALA A 463 -5.73 4.42 -36.12
C ALA A 463 -6.63 5.64 -36.42
N SER A 464 -7.81 5.71 -35.80
CA SER A 464 -8.73 6.85 -35.86
C SER A 464 -8.28 8.03 -34.97
N TRP A 465 -7.44 7.82 -33.96
CA TRP A 465 -6.99 8.88 -33.05
C TRP A 465 -6.11 9.90 -33.78
N ASP A 466 -6.42 11.19 -33.59
CA ASP A 466 -5.66 12.30 -34.20
C ASP A 466 -4.36 12.61 -33.44
N PHE A 467 -4.29 12.32 -32.14
CA PHE A 467 -3.11 12.57 -31.31
C PHE A 467 -3.02 11.63 -30.10
N PHE A 468 -1.84 11.50 -29.51
CA PHE A 468 -1.62 11.19 -28.08
C PHE A 468 -0.21 11.64 -27.68
N ALA A 469 0.03 11.84 -26.39
CA ALA A 469 1.37 12.04 -25.84
C ALA A 469 1.50 11.38 -24.47
N LEU A 470 2.66 10.77 -24.23
CA LEU A 470 3.16 10.35 -22.93
C LEU A 470 4.55 10.97 -22.75
N ASP A 471 4.69 11.83 -21.75
CA ASP A 471 5.85 12.66 -21.50
C ASP A 471 6.50 12.32 -20.16
N ALA A 472 7.77 12.66 -20.03
CA ALA A 472 8.50 12.62 -18.78
C ALA A 472 8.57 11.21 -18.14
N ILE A 473 8.70 10.16 -18.95
CA ILE A 473 8.76 8.76 -18.50
C ILE A 473 10.19 8.46 -17.99
N PRO A 474 10.40 7.98 -16.75
CA PRO A 474 11.69 7.44 -16.37
C PRO A 474 11.93 6.12 -17.13
N TYR A 475 13.08 5.94 -17.75
CA TYR A 475 13.49 4.66 -18.32
C TYR A 475 15.02 4.54 -18.40
N GLN A 476 15.59 3.56 -17.69
CA GLN A 476 17.03 3.25 -17.70
C GLN A 476 17.96 4.46 -17.44
N GLY A 477 17.53 5.36 -16.55
CA GLY A 477 18.26 6.60 -16.22
C GLY A 477 18.23 7.68 -17.31
N HIS A 478 17.25 7.60 -18.22
CA HIS A 478 16.87 8.63 -19.18
C HIS A 478 15.45 9.11 -18.94
N GLU A 479 15.12 10.30 -19.44
CA GLU A 479 13.73 10.76 -19.58
C GLU A 479 13.24 10.53 -21.02
N VAL A 480 12.19 9.74 -21.19
CA VAL A 480 11.61 9.37 -22.48
C VAL A 480 10.27 10.08 -22.69
N ALA A 481 10.01 10.52 -23.91
CA ALA A 481 8.69 10.99 -24.33
C ALA A 481 8.28 10.33 -25.65
N ILE A 482 7.00 10.00 -25.79
CA ILE A 482 6.41 9.34 -26.97
C ILE A 482 5.15 10.10 -27.35
N CYS A 483 5.04 10.51 -28.62
CA CYS A 483 3.82 11.18 -29.09
C CYS A 483 3.44 10.82 -30.52
N TRP A 484 2.15 10.69 -30.74
CA TRP A 484 1.52 10.65 -32.07
C TRP A 484 0.84 11.98 -32.33
N ASP A 485 1.12 12.59 -33.47
CA ASP A 485 0.43 13.78 -33.95
C ASP A 485 0.18 13.66 -35.45
N LYS A 486 -1.07 13.44 -35.84
CA LYS A 486 -1.49 13.24 -37.23
C LYS A 486 -1.42 14.52 -38.06
N LYS A 487 -1.43 15.70 -37.43
CA LYS A 487 -1.40 17.03 -38.07
C LYS A 487 -0.04 17.72 -37.91
N GLY A 488 0.67 17.41 -36.84
CA GLY A 488 2.01 17.91 -36.52
C GLY A 488 2.03 19.27 -35.81
N ASP A 489 0.87 19.81 -35.46
CA ASP A 489 0.66 21.15 -34.89
C ASP A 489 0.45 21.15 -33.37
N ARG A 490 0.30 19.99 -32.72
CA ARG A 490 -0.04 19.86 -31.30
C ARG A 490 1.17 19.85 -30.37
N TYR A 491 2.23 19.12 -30.75
CA TYR A 491 3.41 18.90 -29.88
C TYR A 491 4.73 19.51 -30.41
N GLY A 492 4.69 20.20 -31.55
CA GLY A 492 5.88 20.79 -32.17
C GLY A 492 6.91 19.79 -32.72
N GLN A 493 6.58 18.49 -32.77
CA GLN A 493 7.47 17.45 -33.30
C GLN A 493 7.31 17.17 -34.81
N GLY A 494 6.28 17.76 -35.43
CA GLY A 494 5.85 17.50 -36.81
C GLY A 494 4.91 16.30 -36.92
N VAL A 495 4.45 16.01 -38.14
CA VAL A 495 3.52 14.88 -38.41
C VAL A 495 4.19 13.55 -38.07
N GLY A 496 3.46 12.69 -37.35
CA GLY A 496 3.80 11.28 -37.13
C GLY A 496 3.86 10.84 -35.67
N LEU A 497 4.32 9.61 -35.48
CA LEU A 497 4.75 9.05 -34.20
C LEU A 497 6.21 9.44 -33.99
N HIS A 498 6.57 9.97 -32.83
CA HIS A 498 7.94 10.37 -32.48
C HIS A 498 8.32 9.81 -31.11
N VAL A 499 9.59 9.47 -30.94
CA VAL A 499 10.21 9.09 -29.68
C VAL A 499 11.36 10.05 -29.38
N LEU A 500 11.36 10.61 -28.18
CA LEU A 500 12.38 11.50 -27.66
C LEU A 500 13.05 10.86 -26.45
N VAL A 501 14.36 11.04 -26.32
CA VAL A 501 15.18 10.60 -25.18
C VAL A 501 16.05 11.78 -24.75
N ASP A 502 16.01 12.12 -23.45
CA ASP A 502 16.64 13.31 -22.87
C ASP A 502 16.33 14.59 -23.69
N GLY A 503 15.05 14.72 -24.10
CA GLY A 503 14.55 15.84 -24.92
C GLY A 503 14.94 15.85 -26.40
N LYS A 504 15.69 14.84 -26.89
CA LYS A 504 16.12 14.75 -28.29
C LYS A 504 15.31 13.71 -29.04
N LYS A 505 14.73 14.07 -30.19
CA LYS A 505 14.07 13.12 -31.08
C LYS A 505 15.08 12.10 -31.62
N VAL A 506 14.84 10.82 -31.31
CA VAL A 506 15.71 9.68 -31.68
C VAL A 506 15.07 8.75 -32.71
N ALA A 507 13.73 8.73 -32.81
CA ALA A 507 13.02 7.99 -33.84
C ALA A 507 11.71 8.69 -34.23
N SER A 508 11.24 8.42 -35.46
CA SER A 508 9.93 8.87 -35.93
C SER A 508 9.39 8.00 -37.06
N SER A 509 8.06 7.92 -37.16
CA SER A 509 7.34 7.29 -38.28
C SER A 509 6.16 8.17 -38.71
N PRO A 510 5.87 8.36 -40.02
CA PRO A 510 4.71 9.11 -40.48
C PRO A 510 3.36 8.41 -40.23
N LYS A 511 3.38 7.20 -39.63
CA LYS A 511 2.21 6.38 -39.30
C LYS A 511 2.37 5.76 -37.91
N LEU A 512 1.26 5.41 -37.27
CA LEU A 512 1.25 4.50 -36.13
C LEU A 512 1.82 3.14 -36.58
N ALA A 513 2.98 2.78 -36.03
CA ALA A 513 3.72 1.58 -36.35
C ALA A 513 4.67 1.26 -35.19
N LYS A 514 5.12 0.00 -35.09
CA LYS A 514 6.19 -0.39 -34.18
C LYS A 514 7.47 0.37 -34.54
N LEU A 515 8.09 1.00 -33.54
CA LEU A 515 9.42 1.59 -33.59
C LEU A 515 10.37 0.79 -32.70
N GLU A 516 11.59 0.60 -33.19
CA GLU A 516 12.71 0.05 -32.41
C GLU A 516 13.80 1.12 -32.38
N VAL A 517 14.20 1.50 -31.17
CA VAL A 517 15.05 2.66 -30.93
C VAL A 517 16.24 2.22 -30.09
N LYS A 518 17.43 2.22 -30.69
CA LYS A 518 18.64 1.98 -29.92
C LYS A 518 18.83 3.13 -28.93
N LEU A 519 18.81 2.82 -27.64
CA LEU A 519 19.02 3.82 -26.59
C LEU A 519 20.50 4.22 -26.51
N PRO A 520 20.79 5.39 -25.91
CA PRO A 520 22.09 5.60 -25.28
C PRO A 520 22.35 4.49 -24.23
N ALA A 521 23.61 4.29 -23.84
CA ALA A 521 23.93 3.31 -22.82
C ALA A 521 23.16 3.60 -21.51
N ALA A 522 22.40 2.61 -21.04
CA ALA A 522 21.62 2.67 -19.81
C ALA A 522 22.47 3.22 -18.65
N ARG A 523 21.92 4.18 -17.91
CA ARG A 523 22.56 4.75 -16.72
C ARG A 523 22.02 4.03 -15.49
N GLU A 524 22.91 3.57 -14.61
CA GLU A 524 22.49 3.09 -13.31
C GLU A 524 21.80 4.24 -12.56
N VAL A 525 20.60 4.00 -12.05
CA VAL A 525 19.90 4.93 -11.17
C VAL A 525 20.39 4.63 -9.76
N PRO A 526 21.19 5.51 -9.14
CA PRO A 526 21.85 5.21 -7.86
C PRO A 526 20.84 5.00 -6.74
N LEU A 527 21.32 4.45 -5.62
CA LEU A 527 20.65 4.57 -4.34
C LEU A 527 20.86 6.00 -3.80
N ASN A 528 19.97 6.46 -2.91
CA ASN A 528 20.11 7.77 -2.28
C ASN A 528 21.44 7.83 -1.49
N GLU A 529 22.29 8.81 -1.82
CA GLU A 529 23.62 8.98 -1.19
C GLU A 529 23.50 9.31 0.31
N GLU A 530 22.45 10.04 0.67
CA GLU A 530 22.09 10.37 2.04
C GLU A 530 20.88 9.53 2.47
N THR A 531 21.03 8.74 3.53
CA THR A 531 19.89 8.12 4.20
C THR A 531 19.13 9.19 4.97
N ARG A 532 17.82 9.34 4.75
CA ARG A 532 16.98 10.32 5.46
C ARG A 532 15.82 9.63 6.15
N PHE A 533 15.52 10.06 7.37
CA PHE A 533 14.47 9.43 8.19
C PHE A 533 13.36 10.43 8.52
N ASN A 534 12.10 10.00 8.38
CA ASN A 534 11.00 10.63 9.11
C ASN A 534 11.08 10.17 10.57
N TYR A 535 11.71 10.97 11.42
CA TYR A 535 11.83 10.73 12.86
C TYR A 535 10.49 10.83 13.61
N ALA A 536 9.44 11.34 12.97
CA ALA A 536 8.15 11.57 13.59
C ALA A 536 7.17 10.39 13.50
N VAL A 537 7.45 9.39 12.66
CA VAL A 537 6.60 8.19 12.50
C VAL A 537 6.71 7.26 13.72
N ASN A 538 5.62 6.63 14.11
CA ASN A 538 5.61 5.61 15.17
C ASN A 538 4.57 4.50 14.93
N ASN A 539 4.78 3.69 13.90
CA ASN A 539 3.91 2.55 13.60
C ASN A 539 4.23 1.29 14.42
N ASP A 540 5.48 1.12 14.83
CA ASP A 540 5.95 -0.05 15.60
C ASP A 540 5.52 0.00 17.07
N GLY A 541 5.03 1.17 17.51
CA GLY A 541 4.57 1.44 18.86
C GLY A 541 5.69 1.63 19.87
N ASP A 542 6.90 2.03 19.43
CA ASP A 542 7.99 2.37 20.34
C ASP A 542 7.56 3.51 21.29
N TYR A 543 8.18 3.62 22.46
CA TYR A 543 7.81 4.68 23.43
C TYR A 543 7.97 6.10 22.85
N PHE A 544 8.89 6.26 21.89
CA PHE A 544 9.16 7.51 21.18
C PHE A 544 9.21 7.27 19.65
N PRO A 545 8.75 8.23 18.83
CA PRO A 545 8.26 9.55 19.24
C PRO A 545 6.88 9.51 19.91
N SER A 546 6.68 10.39 20.89
CA SER A 546 5.41 10.54 21.61
C SER A 546 4.79 11.91 21.34
N TYR A 547 3.46 11.95 21.35
CA TYR A 547 2.67 13.12 20.95
C TYR A 547 1.74 13.60 22.07
N ASP A 548 1.51 14.91 22.10
CA ASP A 548 0.56 15.57 23.01
C ASP A 548 -0.07 16.80 22.31
N ALA A 549 -1.20 17.30 22.80
CA ALA A 549 -1.89 18.46 22.23
C ALA A 549 -2.67 19.29 23.27
N SER A 550 -2.86 20.59 23.01
CA SER A 550 -3.68 21.46 23.86
C SER A 550 -5.14 21.02 23.95
N HIS A 551 -5.65 20.43 22.88
CA HIS A 551 -6.99 19.93 22.72
C HIS A 551 -6.98 18.79 21.69
N THR A 552 -7.97 17.91 21.69
CA THR A 552 -8.17 16.93 20.61
C THR A 552 -9.65 16.70 20.44
N GLY A 553 -10.19 17.13 19.31
CA GLY A 553 -11.61 17.12 19.01
C GLY A 553 -12.23 15.72 18.99
N PRO A 554 -13.57 15.64 19.06
CA PRO A 554 -14.30 14.39 18.97
C PRO A 554 -14.00 13.66 17.67
N GLU A 555 -14.06 12.32 17.71
CA GLU A 555 -13.81 11.42 16.56
C GLU A 555 -12.42 11.54 15.91
N SER A 556 -11.48 12.25 16.53
CA SER A 556 -10.09 12.43 16.07
C SER A 556 -9.07 11.91 17.09
N SER A 557 -7.87 11.53 16.63
CA SER A 557 -6.79 11.05 17.50
C SER A 557 -5.41 11.46 16.99
N LEU A 558 -4.49 11.73 17.93
CA LEU A 558 -3.07 11.94 17.65
C LEU A 558 -2.41 10.68 17.05
N ALA A 559 -2.94 9.49 17.31
CA ALA A 559 -2.42 8.24 16.76
C ALA A 559 -2.54 8.08 15.24
N LEU A 560 -3.21 9.03 14.58
CA LEU A 560 -3.51 9.03 13.15
C LEU A 560 -2.70 10.07 12.37
N ILE A 561 -1.75 10.76 13.03
CA ILE A 561 -0.89 11.79 12.41
C ILE A 561 0.61 11.47 12.51
N TYR A 562 0.93 10.22 12.86
CA TYR A 562 2.27 9.67 12.87
C TYR A 562 2.30 8.23 12.35
N ASP A 563 1.24 7.82 11.66
CA ASP A 563 1.07 6.46 11.15
C ASP A 563 1.68 6.28 9.75
N GLY A 564 2.32 7.32 9.22
CA GLY A 564 3.02 7.32 7.94
C GLY A 564 2.12 7.53 6.72
N GLN A 565 0.80 7.66 6.89
CA GLN A 565 -0.17 7.94 5.82
C GLN A 565 -0.77 9.33 5.94
N TYR A 566 -0.92 10.00 4.80
CA TYR A 566 -1.65 11.25 4.70
C TYR A 566 -2.81 11.10 3.70
N ARG A 567 -3.98 11.62 4.03
CA ARG A 567 -5.14 11.67 3.13
C ARG A 567 -5.93 12.96 3.31
N TYR A 568 -6.53 13.40 2.21
CA TYR A 568 -7.31 14.64 2.13
C TYR A 568 -8.77 14.42 1.71
N ASP A 569 -9.22 13.15 1.64
CA ASP A 569 -10.62 12.80 1.40
C ASP A 569 -11.54 13.48 2.42
N THR A 570 -12.63 14.13 2.00
CA THR A 570 -13.39 15.01 2.90
C THR A 570 -14.52 14.29 3.66
N PRO A 571 -14.51 14.23 5.02
CA PRO A 571 -13.40 14.46 5.94
C PRO A 571 -12.63 13.16 6.26
N PRO A 572 -11.29 13.16 6.39
CA PRO A 572 -10.50 11.94 6.25
C PRO A 572 -10.50 11.12 7.54
N SER A 573 -10.41 9.79 7.43
CA SER A 573 -10.48 8.91 8.60
C SER A 573 -9.22 8.92 9.47
N ASN A 574 -8.05 9.20 8.88
CA ASN A 574 -6.78 9.43 9.56
C ASN A 574 -6.59 10.93 9.79
N ARG A 575 -7.08 11.42 10.94
CA ARG A 575 -6.95 12.83 11.33
C ARG A 575 -6.87 13.07 12.83
N TRP A 576 -6.15 14.13 13.17
CA TRP A 576 -6.32 14.89 14.41
C TRP A 576 -7.02 16.22 14.07
N THR A 577 -7.91 16.71 14.94
CA THR A 577 -8.49 18.06 14.81
C THR A 577 -8.57 18.79 16.14
N SER A 578 -8.65 20.12 16.09
CA SER A 578 -8.92 20.97 17.26
C SER A 578 -10.39 21.37 17.44
N VAL A 579 -11.32 20.69 16.76
CA VAL A 579 -12.76 20.98 16.82
C VAL A 579 -13.28 20.93 18.26
N GLY A 580 -14.02 21.96 18.65
CA GLY A 580 -14.53 22.12 20.02
C GLY A 580 -13.57 22.82 21.00
N SER A 581 -12.36 23.22 20.55
CA SER A 581 -11.50 24.09 21.36
C SER A 581 -12.11 25.47 21.53
N THR A 582 -12.10 25.97 22.77
CA THR A 582 -12.57 27.33 23.12
C THR A 582 -11.50 28.40 22.91
N THR A 583 -10.27 28.02 22.59
CA THR A 583 -9.18 28.95 22.31
C THR A 583 -9.19 29.42 20.85
N LYS A 584 -8.35 30.42 20.53
CA LYS A 584 -8.08 30.84 19.14
C LYS A 584 -6.90 30.09 18.50
N SER A 585 -6.12 29.37 19.31
CA SER A 585 -4.94 28.65 18.87
C SER A 585 -4.72 27.41 19.70
N ASP A 586 -4.46 26.31 19.00
CA ASP A 586 -4.17 25.01 19.58
C ASP A 586 -2.77 24.57 19.18
N TRP A 587 -2.17 23.66 19.92
CA TRP A 587 -0.86 23.11 19.58
C TRP A 587 -0.87 21.59 19.57
N VAL A 588 -0.02 21.03 18.71
CA VAL A 588 0.39 19.62 18.71
C VAL A 588 1.89 19.60 18.92
N SER A 589 2.36 18.82 19.89
CA SER A 589 3.77 18.65 20.20
C SER A 589 4.23 17.21 20.04
N ILE A 590 5.51 17.05 19.73
CA ILE A 590 6.20 15.78 19.58
C ILE A 590 7.47 15.79 20.43
N ASP A 591 7.74 14.70 21.15
CA ASP A 591 9.03 14.39 21.77
C ASP A 591 9.65 13.19 21.06
N LEU A 592 10.81 13.39 20.44
CA LEU A 592 11.59 12.36 19.75
C LEU A 592 12.41 11.47 20.73
N GLY A 593 12.30 11.69 22.03
CA GLY A 593 12.99 10.94 23.10
C GLY A 593 14.47 11.27 23.26
N MET A 594 15.13 11.70 22.19
CA MET A 594 16.50 12.20 22.13
C MET A 594 16.65 13.22 20.99
N PRO A 595 17.69 14.07 21.00
CA PRO A 595 17.97 14.98 19.88
C PRO A 595 18.20 14.22 18.56
N ARG A 596 17.55 14.68 17.49
CA ARG A 596 17.69 14.18 16.11
C ARG A 596 18.11 15.33 15.17
N PRO A 597 18.88 15.06 14.11
CA PRO A 597 19.34 16.08 13.15
C PRO A 597 18.22 16.47 12.18
N ILE A 598 17.30 17.35 12.59
CA ILE A 598 16.12 17.71 11.79
C ILE A 598 16.42 18.94 10.93
N ASP A 599 16.10 18.86 9.63
CA ASP A 599 16.20 19.98 8.67
C ASP A 599 14.85 20.38 8.06
N THR A 600 13.86 19.47 8.06
CA THR A 600 12.58 19.66 7.36
C THR A 600 11.41 19.15 8.17
N ILE A 601 10.38 19.97 8.37
CA ILE A 601 9.06 19.55 8.86
C ILE A 601 8.06 19.55 7.70
N LYS A 602 7.17 18.56 7.62
CA LYS A 602 6.00 18.58 6.73
C LYS A 602 4.72 18.44 7.54
N LEU A 603 3.83 19.42 7.42
CA LEU A 603 2.51 19.42 8.06
C LEU A 603 1.43 19.20 6.99
N PHE A 604 0.74 18.08 7.06
CA PHE A 604 -0.31 17.72 6.09
C PHE A 604 -1.63 18.31 6.59
N LEU A 605 -1.82 19.60 6.32
CA LEU A 605 -2.96 20.39 6.82
C LEU A 605 -4.26 19.98 6.11
N LEU A 606 -5.34 19.88 6.88
CA LEU A 606 -6.67 19.60 6.37
C LEU A 606 -7.42 20.86 5.96
N ASP A 607 -8.30 20.70 4.98
CA ASP A 607 -9.31 21.67 4.60
C ASP A 607 -10.51 20.88 4.07
N ASP A 608 -11.50 20.70 4.94
CA ASP A 608 -12.73 19.96 4.67
C ASP A 608 -13.79 20.87 4.00
N GLY A 609 -13.47 22.13 3.71
CA GLY A 609 -14.39 23.15 3.18
C GLY A 609 -15.45 23.66 4.18
N GLU A 610 -15.79 22.87 5.20
CA GLU A 610 -16.71 23.23 6.27
C GLU A 610 -16.13 22.83 7.65
N GLY A 611 -16.11 23.78 8.60
CA GLY A 611 -15.72 23.54 10.00
C GLY A 611 -14.21 23.39 10.23
N VAL A 612 -13.57 22.40 9.61
CA VAL A 612 -12.10 22.22 9.64
C VAL A 612 -11.52 22.83 8.36
N VAL A 613 -10.81 23.95 8.48
CA VAL A 613 -10.09 24.58 7.37
C VAL A 613 -8.62 24.78 7.74
N ALA A 614 -7.82 25.17 6.75
CA ALA A 614 -6.42 25.49 6.96
C ALA A 614 -6.26 26.62 8.02
N PRO A 615 -5.28 26.52 8.93
CA PRO A 615 -5.00 27.57 9.91
C PRO A 615 -4.62 28.90 9.21
N SER A 616 -5.08 30.03 9.74
CA SER A 616 -4.74 31.36 9.22
C SER A 616 -3.22 31.64 9.25
N ARG A 617 -2.54 31.05 10.24
CA ARG A 617 -1.07 30.99 10.36
C ARG A 617 -0.68 29.85 11.31
N PHE A 618 0.57 29.40 11.24
CA PHE A 618 1.13 28.52 12.26
C PHE A 618 2.54 28.95 12.68
N GLU A 619 2.94 28.58 13.89
CA GLU A 619 4.29 28.78 14.44
C GLU A 619 4.94 27.42 14.66
N LEU A 620 6.19 27.25 14.22
CA LEU A 620 6.97 26.05 14.46
C LEU A 620 8.00 26.34 15.55
N GLN A 621 7.87 25.66 16.69
CA GLN A 621 8.65 25.92 17.89
C GLN A 621 9.38 24.67 18.37
N HIS A 622 10.52 24.85 19.02
CA HIS A 622 11.23 23.79 19.75
C HIS A 622 11.39 24.14 21.23
N TRP A 623 11.64 23.14 22.07
CA TRP A 623 12.00 23.37 23.46
C TRP A 623 13.51 23.60 23.60
N ASP A 624 13.93 24.68 24.25
CA ASP A 624 15.34 25.03 24.46
C ASP A 624 15.95 24.51 25.79
N GLY A 625 15.11 23.86 26.60
CA GLY A 625 15.43 23.45 27.98
C GLY A 625 14.61 24.19 29.03
N LYS A 626 14.09 25.39 28.73
CA LYS A 626 13.38 26.30 29.64
C LYS A 626 12.04 26.81 29.09
N ALA A 627 11.95 27.01 27.78
CA ALA A 627 10.81 27.59 27.09
C ALA A 627 10.63 26.97 25.70
N TRP A 628 9.44 27.20 25.12
CA TRP A 628 9.19 26.99 23.71
C TRP A 628 9.60 28.24 22.93
N VAL A 629 10.51 28.08 21.97
CA VAL A 629 11.05 29.16 21.13
C VAL A 629 10.88 28.81 19.65
N GLU A 630 10.75 29.81 18.78
CA GLU A 630 10.60 29.58 17.34
C GLU A 630 11.90 29.04 16.71
N ILE A 631 11.78 28.08 15.79
CA ILE A 631 12.93 27.59 15.01
C ILE A 631 13.39 28.70 14.05
N PRO A 632 14.66 29.14 14.09
CA PRO A 632 15.15 30.21 13.20
C PRO A 632 15.32 29.74 11.75
N GLY A 633 15.36 30.69 10.81
CA GLY A 633 15.76 30.42 9.42
C GLY A 633 14.77 29.62 8.56
N GLN A 634 13.51 29.54 8.96
CA GLN A 634 12.46 28.80 8.23
C GLN A 634 12.19 29.34 6.83
N ASN A 635 12.29 28.46 5.82
CA ASN A 635 11.75 28.64 4.48
C ASN A 635 10.49 27.76 4.32
N ARG A 636 9.34 28.36 3.98
CA ARG A 636 8.03 27.71 3.95
C ARG A 636 7.45 27.59 2.54
N ASN A 637 7.02 26.40 2.15
CA ASN A 637 6.23 26.14 0.95
C ASN A 637 4.94 25.37 1.31
N PRO A 638 3.72 25.92 1.05
CA PRO A 638 3.45 27.29 0.60
C PRO A 638 3.81 28.35 1.64
N LYS A 639 3.85 29.63 1.22
CA LYS A 639 4.14 30.78 2.12
C LYS A 639 3.02 31.06 3.12
N THR A 640 1.77 30.96 2.65
CA THR A 640 0.55 31.00 3.46
C THR A 640 0.07 29.57 3.64
N PRO A 641 -0.41 29.15 4.83
CA PRO A 641 -0.86 27.79 5.02
C PRO A 641 -2.00 27.42 4.06
N ALA A 642 -1.99 26.20 3.54
CA ALA A 642 -3.04 25.69 2.67
C ALA A 642 -3.35 24.22 2.99
N GLY A 643 -4.63 23.86 3.00
CA GLY A 643 -5.03 22.46 3.16
C GLY A 643 -5.00 21.68 1.85
N GLY A 644 -5.14 20.35 1.96
CA GLY A 644 -5.07 19.46 0.80
C GLY A 644 -3.65 19.25 0.25
N ARG A 645 -2.61 19.78 0.90
CA ARG A 645 -1.20 19.64 0.50
C ARG A 645 -0.26 19.74 1.71
N PRO A 646 0.95 19.15 1.65
CA PRO A 646 1.92 19.33 2.71
C PRO A 646 2.41 20.78 2.74
N ASN A 647 2.53 21.29 3.95
CA ASN A 647 3.14 22.55 4.26
C ASN A 647 4.55 22.22 4.75
N THR A 648 5.51 22.38 3.85
CA THR A 648 6.91 22.01 4.07
C THR A 648 7.66 23.22 4.63
N ILE A 649 8.32 23.03 5.76
CA ILE A 649 9.16 24.03 6.43
C ILE A 649 10.58 23.47 6.47
N SER A 650 11.49 24.13 5.76
CA SER A 650 12.92 23.78 5.68
C SER A 650 13.76 24.80 6.44
N PHE A 651 14.82 24.36 7.09
CA PHE A 651 15.77 25.18 7.85
C PHE A 651 17.13 24.48 7.91
N SER A 652 18.14 25.12 8.50
CA SER A 652 19.45 24.47 8.71
C SER A 652 19.33 23.29 9.67
N GLU A 653 19.95 22.15 9.33
CA GLU A 653 19.92 20.95 10.16
C GLU A 653 20.27 21.27 11.63
N THR A 654 19.35 20.92 12.54
CA THR A 654 19.42 21.29 13.96
C THR A 654 19.12 20.08 14.83
N PRO A 655 19.89 19.83 15.93
CA PRO A 655 19.62 18.75 16.87
C PRO A 655 18.38 19.04 17.72
N LEU A 656 17.20 18.61 17.25
CA LEU A 656 15.91 18.83 17.89
C LEU A 656 15.41 17.56 18.58
N GLN A 657 14.91 17.68 19.81
CA GLN A 657 14.23 16.59 20.52
C GLN A 657 12.73 16.86 20.65
N ARG A 658 12.36 18.03 21.18
CA ARG A 658 10.97 18.41 21.42
C ARG A 658 10.57 19.57 20.52
N MET A 659 9.52 19.36 19.74
CA MET A 659 8.99 20.33 18.79
C MET A 659 7.48 20.47 18.99
N ARG A 660 6.91 21.60 18.59
CA ARG A 660 5.46 21.77 18.48
C ARG A 660 5.09 22.70 17.35
N VAL A 661 3.92 22.46 16.76
CA VAL A 661 3.23 23.43 15.92
C VAL A 661 2.14 24.09 16.73
N VAL A 662 2.06 25.43 16.69
CA VAL A 662 0.91 26.20 17.19
C VAL A 662 0.09 26.65 15.99
N LEU A 663 -1.12 26.13 15.88
CA LEU A 663 -2.07 26.33 14.78
C LEU A 663 -3.06 27.43 15.19
N HIS A 664 -3.11 28.54 14.45
CA HIS A 664 -4.06 29.62 14.71
C HIS A 664 -5.30 29.41 13.84
N ARG A 665 -6.46 29.29 14.49
CA ARG A 665 -7.72 29.01 13.81
C ARG A 665 -8.09 30.17 12.86
N ALA A 666 -8.62 29.87 11.68
CA ALA A 666 -9.23 30.88 10.82
C ALA A 666 -10.58 31.34 11.42
N GLU A 667 -11.10 32.52 11.03
CA GLU A 667 -12.24 33.12 11.73
C GLU A 667 -13.55 32.36 11.45
N GLU A 668 -13.66 31.80 10.25
CA GLU A 668 -14.73 30.97 9.72
C GLU A 668 -14.73 29.52 10.25
N ALA A 669 -13.64 29.09 10.90
CA ALA A 669 -13.41 27.69 11.27
C ALA A 669 -13.93 27.35 12.67
N THR A 670 -14.46 26.12 12.83
CA THR A 670 -14.75 25.51 14.13
C THR A 670 -13.54 24.77 14.71
N GLY A 671 -12.53 24.46 13.89
CA GLY A 671 -11.25 23.88 14.32
C GLY A 671 -10.18 23.92 13.22
N THR A 672 -8.98 23.45 13.54
CA THR A 672 -7.92 23.13 12.58
C THR A 672 -7.70 21.62 12.53
N GLY A 673 -7.00 21.10 11.52
CA GLY A 673 -6.73 19.66 11.43
C GLY A 673 -5.45 19.32 10.66
N ILE A 674 -4.89 18.17 10.99
CA ILE A 674 -3.78 17.53 10.28
C ILE A 674 -4.07 16.03 10.08
N THR A 675 -3.64 15.51 8.94
CA THR A 675 -3.65 14.07 8.62
C THR A 675 -2.30 13.38 8.90
N GLU A 676 -1.20 14.14 8.92
CA GLU A 676 0.15 13.62 9.21
C GLU A 676 1.08 14.77 9.66
N PHE A 677 2.01 14.47 10.57
CA PHE A 677 3.14 15.31 10.97
C PHE A 677 4.44 14.55 10.68
N GLN A 678 5.31 15.11 9.85
CA GLN A 678 6.61 14.49 9.54
C GLN A 678 7.77 15.40 9.95
N ALA A 679 8.84 14.79 10.48
CA ALA A 679 10.10 15.46 10.82
C ALA A 679 11.26 14.73 10.17
N TRP A 680 11.79 15.30 9.09
CA TRP A 680 12.82 14.73 8.24
C TRP A 680 14.20 15.29 8.58
N GLY A 681 15.20 14.42 8.47
CA GLY A 681 16.58 14.70 8.82
C GLY A 681 17.53 13.63 8.27
N SER A 682 18.83 13.93 8.28
CA SER A 682 19.87 12.95 7.93
C SER A 682 19.87 11.77 8.90
N GLY A 683 20.30 10.61 8.43
CA GLY A 683 20.29 9.36 9.19
C GLY A 683 21.48 8.46 8.85
N THR A 684 21.77 7.52 9.76
CA THR A 684 22.71 6.44 9.53
C THR A 684 21.97 5.14 9.32
N THR A 685 22.47 4.26 8.46
CA THR A 685 21.95 2.89 8.31
C THR A 685 21.94 2.19 9.68
N LEU A 686 20.80 1.58 10.03
CA LEU A 686 20.33 1.25 11.39
C LEU A 686 19.77 2.46 12.17
N TYR A 687 18.44 2.56 12.21
CA TYR A 687 17.75 3.52 13.08
C TYR A 687 17.90 3.12 14.55
N GLN A 688 18.46 4.02 15.35
CA GLN A 688 18.50 3.90 16.80
C GLN A 688 17.16 4.32 17.41
N THR A 689 16.30 3.36 17.78
CA THR A 689 15.10 3.62 18.60
C THR A 689 15.51 4.28 19.94
N PRO A 690 14.87 5.38 20.37
CA PRO A 690 15.12 5.97 21.68
C PRO A 690 14.68 5.02 22.80
N PRO A 691 15.42 4.94 23.93
CA PRO A 691 15.00 4.10 25.05
C PRO A 691 13.68 4.60 25.65
N PRO A 692 12.81 3.71 26.18
CA PRO A 692 11.64 4.10 26.95
C PRO A 692 11.99 5.05 28.09
N ALA A 693 11.07 5.96 28.44
CA ALA A 693 11.34 6.96 29.47
C ALA A 693 11.72 6.33 30.81
N ALA A 694 12.86 6.75 31.36
CA ALA A 694 13.42 6.17 32.57
C ALA A 694 12.53 6.48 33.80
N GLY A 695 12.13 5.43 34.53
CA GLY A 695 11.36 5.54 35.76
C GLY A 695 9.98 4.88 35.72
N ASN A 696 9.53 4.34 34.58
CA ASN A 696 8.35 3.48 34.54
C ASN A 696 8.63 2.20 35.34
N LEU A 697 7.85 1.97 36.39
CA LEU A 697 8.00 0.89 37.36
C LEU A 697 7.37 -0.43 36.89
N SER A 698 6.49 -0.39 35.89
CA SER A 698 5.75 -1.56 35.39
C SER A 698 6.36 -2.19 34.13
N THR A 699 7.22 -1.49 33.38
CA THR A 699 7.81 -2.01 32.13
C THR A 699 8.60 -3.31 32.33
N ASN A 700 8.34 -4.30 31.47
CA ASN A 700 9.01 -5.60 31.42
C ASN A 700 9.26 -6.04 29.97
N THR A 701 10.18 -5.34 29.29
CA THR A 701 10.61 -5.66 27.91
C THR A 701 11.41 -6.96 27.80
N SER A 702 12.05 -7.40 28.90
CA SER A 702 12.99 -8.54 28.92
C SER A 702 12.36 -9.86 29.38
N GLY A 703 11.07 -9.88 29.72
CA GLY A 703 10.38 -11.09 30.17
C GLY A 703 10.86 -11.64 31.52
N VAL A 704 11.40 -10.77 32.38
CA VAL A 704 11.81 -11.13 33.75
C VAL A 704 10.59 -11.43 34.64
N GLU A 705 10.80 -12.07 35.79
CA GLU A 705 9.68 -12.49 36.66
C GLU A 705 8.83 -11.31 37.17
N PHE A 706 9.46 -10.17 37.48
CA PHE A 706 8.81 -8.96 37.95
C PHE A 706 9.43 -7.72 37.26
N PRO A 707 8.64 -6.66 36.96
CA PRO A 707 7.21 -6.50 37.25
C PRO A 707 6.31 -7.44 36.42
N LYS A 708 5.22 -7.92 37.02
CA LYS A 708 4.34 -8.96 36.47
C LYS A 708 2.91 -8.47 36.37
N ALA A 709 2.35 -8.50 35.17
CA ALA A 709 0.94 -8.17 34.96
C ALA A 709 0.02 -9.40 35.16
N SER A 710 -1.15 -9.20 35.76
CA SER A 710 -2.25 -10.18 35.80
C SER A 710 -3.61 -9.46 35.74
N ALA A 711 -4.72 -10.16 35.45
CA ALA A 711 -6.02 -9.53 35.24
C ALA A 711 -7.20 -10.39 35.73
N SER A 712 -8.37 -9.76 35.91
CA SER A 712 -9.64 -10.46 36.19
C SER A 712 -10.07 -11.39 35.06
N PHE A 713 -9.75 -10.99 33.83
CA PHE A 713 -10.08 -11.67 32.59
C PHE A 713 -9.07 -11.27 31.52
N HIS A 714 -8.82 -12.14 30.53
CA HIS A 714 -8.16 -11.75 29.29
C HIS A 714 -8.77 -12.53 28.11
N ASP A 715 -8.73 -11.97 26.90
CA ASP A 715 -9.28 -12.64 25.72
C ASP A 715 -8.51 -13.92 25.34
N ARG A 716 -9.10 -14.71 24.42
CA ARG A 716 -8.46 -15.90 23.81
C ARG A 716 -7.74 -15.62 22.48
N TYR A 717 -7.65 -14.35 22.08
CA TYR A 717 -7.18 -13.86 20.79
C TYR A 717 -5.86 -13.07 20.91
N GLY A 718 -5.07 -13.36 21.95
CA GLY A 718 -3.74 -12.81 22.19
C GLY A 718 -3.68 -11.59 23.12
N GLY A 719 -4.82 -11.07 23.60
CA GLY A 719 -4.90 -9.89 24.45
C GLY A 719 -4.53 -10.13 25.92
N VAL A 720 -3.28 -10.54 26.17
CA VAL A 720 -2.80 -11.02 27.48
C VAL A 720 -2.19 -9.91 28.38
N PRO A 721 -2.29 -10.03 29.73
CA PRO A 721 -1.82 -8.99 30.66
C PRO A 721 -0.37 -8.52 30.46
N LYS A 722 0.55 -9.43 30.15
CA LYS A 722 1.98 -9.13 29.96
C LYS A 722 2.27 -8.21 28.77
N SER A 723 1.36 -8.13 27.80
CA SER A 723 1.47 -7.30 26.59
C SER A 723 0.91 -5.89 26.80
N ALA A 724 0.54 -5.54 28.03
CA ALA A 724 0.24 -4.18 28.46
C ALA A 724 1.27 -3.65 29.48
N ILE A 725 2.46 -4.25 29.50
CA ILE A 725 3.65 -3.75 30.21
C ILE A 725 4.93 -4.00 29.37
N ASP A 726 4.79 -4.19 28.05
CA ASP A 726 5.91 -4.54 27.17
C ASP A 726 6.64 -3.30 26.62
N GLY A 727 6.21 -2.10 27.03
CA GLY A 727 6.80 -0.83 26.63
C GLY A 727 6.38 -0.36 25.24
N ARG A 728 5.35 -0.98 24.63
CA ARG A 728 4.81 -0.57 23.33
C ARG A 728 3.43 0.05 23.45
N ILE A 729 3.14 1.05 22.61
CA ILE A 729 1.87 1.80 22.61
C ILE A 729 1.31 1.86 21.18
N ILE A 730 0.21 1.15 20.89
CA ILE A 730 -0.43 1.15 19.56
C ILE A 730 -1.93 1.38 19.70
N PHE A 731 -2.44 2.53 19.26
CA PHE A 731 -3.86 2.89 19.40
C PHE A 731 -4.77 2.49 18.23
N ARG A 732 -4.26 1.66 17.31
CA ARG A 732 -5.03 1.08 16.19
C ARG A 732 -6.17 0.18 16.72
N PRO A 733 -7.24 -0.10 15.95
CA PRO A 733 -8.35 -0.95 16.40
C PRO A 733 -7.98 -2.39 16.79
N ASN A 734 -6.88 -2.92 16.24
CA ASN A 734 -6.45 -4.32 16.37
C ASN A 734 -4.98 -4.44 16.85
N PRO A 735 -4.58 -3.82 17.97
CA PRO A 735 -3.17 -3.75 18.36
C PRO A 735 -2.65 -5.13 18.76
N VAL A 736 -1.39 -5.43 18.42
CA VAL A 736 -0.77 -6.74 18.71
C VAL A 736 -0.23 -6.82 20.14
N ASN A 737 0.25 -5.69 20.68
CA ASN A 737 0.59 -5.47 22.08
C ASN A 737 -0.65 -4.97 22.82
N ARG A 738 -1.40 -5.88 23.46
CA ARG A 738 -2.58 -5.50 24.22
C ARG A 738 -2.93 -6.46 25.35
N TRP A 739 -3.59 -5.92 26.37
CA TRP A 739 -4.52 -6.64 27.22
C TRP A 739 -5.95 -6.21 26.87
N THR A 740 -6.91 -7.14 26.96
CA THR A 740 -8.35 -6.78 26.94
C THR A 740 -9.20 -7.79 27.68
N SER A 741 -10.26 -7.32 28.33
CA SER A 741 -11.30 -8.17 28.92
C SER A 741 -12.40 -8.61 27.94
N TYR A 742 -12.14 -8.57 26.61
CA TYR A 742 -13.11 -9.01 25.59
C TYR A 742 -13.63 -10.42 25.81
N GLY A 743 -14.96 -10.56 25.95
CA GLY A 743 -15.64 -11.80 26.30
C GLY A 743 -15.89 -12.01 27.80
N SER A 744 -15.42 -11.12 28.67
CA SER A 744 -15.71 -11.14 30.11
C SER A 744 -17.22 -11.01 30.38
N PRO A 745 -17.80 -11.77 31.33
CA PRO A 745 -19.17 -11.56 31.77
C PRO A 745 -19.32 -10.35 32.72
N ASN A 746 -18.22 -9.76 33.18
CA ASN A 746 -18.21 -8.80 34.28
C ASN A 746 -18.65 -7.38 33.83
N GLU A 747 -19.32 -6.65 34.73
CA GLU A 747 -19.58 -5.21 34.59
C GLU A 747 -18.30 -4.37 34.78
N ALA A 748 -17.32 -4.90 35.52
CA ALA A 748 -16.02 -4.29 35.72
C ALA A 748 -14.91 -5.34 35.70
N ASP A 749 -13.79 -4.99 35.08
CA ASP A 749 -12.59 -5.82 34.98
C ASP A 749 -11.37 -5.04 35.46
N TRP A 750 -10.30 -5.74 35.84
CA TRP A 750 -9.06 -5.11 36.31
C TRP A 750 -7.82 -5.71 35.66
N LEU A 751 -6.81 -4.86 35.50
CA LEU A 751 -5.43 -5.22 35.18
C LEU A 751 -4.55 -4.75 36.35
N GLU A 752 -3.76 -5.64 36.93
CA GLU A 752 -2.80 -5.36 37.99
C GLU A 752 -1.36 -5.49 37.52
N VAL A 753 -0.45 -4.82 38.23
CA VAL A 753 1.00 -5.04 38.17
C VAL A 753 1.48 -5.37 39.59
N ASP A 754 2.19 -6.49 39.71
CA ASP A 754 2.96 -6.91 40.88
C ASP A 754 4.43 -6.57 40.67
N PHE A 755 5.03 -5.80 41.58
CA PHE A 755 6.43 -5.38 41.51
C PHE A 755 7.40 -6.38 42.16
N GLY A 756 6.90 -7.47 42.76
CA GLY A 756 7.68 -8.47 43.52
C GLY A 756 8.25 -7.96 44.86
N LYS A 757 8.29 -6.64 45.05
CA LYS A 757 8.69 -5.94 46.28
C LYS A 757 8.02 -4.56 46.35
N PRO A 758 7.86 -3.95 47.54
CA PRO A 758 7.26 -2.63 47.66
C PRO A 758 7.96 -1.58 46.77
N LYS A 759 7.15 -0.81 46.04
CA LYS A 759 7.53 0.34 45.23
C LYS A 759 6.71 1.55 45.66
N THR A 760 7.27 2.73 45.45
CA THR A 760 6.58 4.00 45.77
C THR A 760 6.14 4.67 44.47
N PHE A 761 4.87 5.03 44.37
CA PHE A 761 4.26 5.59 43.15
C PHE A 761 3.16 6.60 43.48
N SER A 762 2.92 7.55 42.56
CA SER A 762 1.86 8.56 42.67
C SER A 762 1.20 8.94 41.36
N ARG A 763 1.61 8.31 40.24
CA ARG A 763 1.02 8.51 38.91
C ARG A 763 0.94 7.19 38.16
N VAL A 764 -0.09 7.04 37.35
CA VAL A 764 -0.22 5.99 36.33
C VAL A 764 -0.60 6.60 34.99
N GLU A 765 -0.19 5.95 33.89
CA GLU A 765 -0.65 6.30 32.54
C GLU A 765 -1.25 5.05 31.90
N LEU A 766 -2.51 5.16 31.46
CA LEU A 766 -3.32 4.08 30.93
C LEU A 766 -3.57 4.33 29.44
N HIS A 767 -2.92 3.55 28.58
CA HIS A 767 -3.04 3.68 27.13
C HIS A 767 -4.21 2.82 26.64
N ILE A 768 -5.41 3.40 26.70
CA ILE A 768 -6.66 2.71 26.34
C ILE A 768 -6.79 2.74 24.81
N TYR A 769 -7.03 1.57 24.20
CA TYR A 769 -7.38 1.47 22.77
C TYR A 769 -8.88 1.23 22.59
N ASP A 770 -9.43 1.64 21.44
CA ASP A 770 -10.84 1.48 21.10
C ASP A 770 -10.96 0.84 19.70
N ASP A 771 -11.58 -0.33 19.63
CA ASP A 771 -11.80 -1.06 18.37
C ASP A 771 -13.11 -0.65 17.66
N ARG A 772 -13.87 0.28 18.26
CA ARG A 772 -15.21 0.75 17.83
C ARG A 772 -16.27 -0.35 17.77
N GLY A 773 -16.03 -1.47 18.45
CA GLY A 773 -16.81 -2.71 18.39
C GLY A 773 -16.84 -3.43 19.74
N GLY A 774 -16.06 -4.50 19.89
CA GLY A 774 -16.07 -5.36 21.08
C GLY A 774 -15.30 -4.78 22.26
N VAL A 775 -14.31 -3.92 22.02
CA VAL A 775 -13.46 -3.29 23.01
C VAL A 775 -13.55 -1.78 22.84
N GLN A 776 -14.11 -1.10 23.84
CA GLN A 776 -14.36 0.34 23.78
C GLN A 776 -13.91 1.04 25.05
N THR A 777 -13.83 2.35 24.96
CA THR A 777 -13.57 3.27 26.07
C THR A 777 -14.44 2.92 27.29
N PRO A 778 -13.83 2.66 28.47
CA PRO A 778 -14.57 2.37 29.70
C PRO A 778 -15.30 3.63 30.19
N THR A 779 -16.48 3.46 30.80
CA THR A 779 -17.27 4.60 31.33
C THR A 779 -16.58 5.28 32.51
N SER A 780 -15.81 4.52 33.30
CA SER A 780 -14.95 5.04 34.35
C SER A 780 -13.80 4.07 34.63
N TYR A 781 -12.77 4.55 35.33
CA TYR A 781 -11.78 3.68 35.98
C TYR A 781 -11.46 4.15 37.40
N LYS A 782 -10.97 3.22 38.22
CA LYS A 782 -10.33 3.47 39.53
C LYS A 782 -8.88 3.01 39.49
N VAL A 783 -8.04 3.62 40.32
CA VAL A 783 -6.69 3.13 40.63
C VAL A 783 -6.69 2.64 42.07
N GLN A 784 -6.19 1.42 42.29
CA GLN A 784 -6.14 0.77 43.60
C GLN A 784 -4.74 0.23 43.88
N TYR A 785 -4.38 0.17 45.15
CA TYR A 785 -3.16 -0.46 45.63
C TYR A 785 -3.46 -1.56 46.65
N LEU A 786 -2.54 -2.51 46.81
CA LEU A 786 -2.67 -3.56 47.81
C LEU A 786 -2.14 -3.07 49.17
N SER A 787 -2.96 -3.20 50.20
CA SER A 787 -2.64 -2.84 51.59
C SER A 787 -2.93 -4.03 52.50
N GLY A 788 -1.86 -4.76 52.89
CA GLY A 788 -2.01 -6.10 53.45
C GLY A 788 -2.59 -7.04 52.41
N GLU A 789 -3.75 -7.63 52.69
CA GLU A 789 -4.48 -8.52 51.77
C GLU A 789 -5.65 -7.81 51.04
N ARG A 790 -5.85 -6.50 51.28
CA ARG A 790 -7.02 -5.76 50.77
C ARG A 790 -6.62 -4.73 49.72
N TRP A 791 -7.44 -4.61 48.69
CA TRP A 791 -7.34 -3.54 47.70
C TRP A 791 -8.00 -2.26 48.22
N VAL A 792 -7.30 -1.13 48.09
CA VAL A 792 -7.74 0.18 48.58
C VAL A 792 -7.67 1.20 47.45
N ASP A 793 -8.72 2.01 47.28
CA ASP A 793 -8.73 3.14 46.33
C ASP A 793 -7.66 4.17 46.71
N VAL A 794 -6.90 4.67 45.74
CA VAL A 794 -5.91 5.73 45.97
C VAL A 794 -6.59 7.05 46.37
N LYS A 795 -5.95 7.81 47.27
CA LYS A 795 -6.45 9.11 47.73
C LYS A 795 -6.01 10.24 46.80
N GLY A 796 -6.80 11.33 46.76
CA GLY A 796 -6.46 12.51 45.95
C GLY A 796 -6.43 12.27 44.44
N LEU A 797 -7.14 11.25 43.94
CA LEU A 797 -7.16 10.86 42.52
C LEU A 797 -7.65 12.00 41.62
N LYS A 798 -6.78 12.47 40.74
CA LYS A 798 -7.09 13.39 39.63
C LYS A 798 -6.79 12.69 38.32
N LYS A 799 -7.61 12.93 37.30
CA LYS A 799 -7.54 12.28 35.99
C LYS A 799 -7.40 13.31 34.88
N SER A 800 -6.65 12.97 33.84
CA SER A 800 -6.54 13.74 32.60
C SER A 800 -6.53 12.76 31.41
N PRO A 801 -7.57 12.74 30.55
CA PRO A 801 -8.84 13.47 30.68
C PRO A 801 -9.67 13.04 31.90
N GLU A 802 -10.65 13.86 32.29
CA GLU A 802 -11.54 13.58 33.44
C GLU A 802 -12.44 12.36 33.18
N THR A 803 -13.13 12.36 32.04
CA THR A 803 -13.78 11.19 31.44
C THR A 803 -12.75 10.39 30.65
N PRO A 804 -12.69 9.05 30.75
CA PRO A 804 -11.74 8.26 29.98
C PRO A 804 -11.92 8.46 28.47
N LYS A 805 -10.81 8.42 27.71
CA LYS A 805 -10.80 8.50 26.25
C LYS A 805 -10.05 7.30 25.66
N GLY A 806 -10.69 6.56 24.76
CA GLY A 806 -10.07 5.47 24.00
C GLY A 806 -9.25 5.95 22.81
N SER A 807 -8.38 5.06 22.33
CA SER A 807 -7.28 5.36 21.39
C SER A 807 -6.47 6.60 21.80
N ALA A 808 -6.21 6.72 23.11
CA ALA A 808 -5.52 7.83 23.74
C ALA A 808 -4.91 7.44 25.10
N LYS A 809 -3.95 8.25 25.56
CA LYS A 809 -3.36 8.16 26.90
C LYS A 809 -4.29 8.77 27.94
N ASN A 810 -4.45 8.09 29.08
CA ASN A 810 -5.21 8.55 30.23
C ASN A 810 -4.30 8.58 31.46
N THR A 811 -3.89 9.76 31.89
CA THR A 811 -3.01 9.94 33.05
C THR A 811 -3.86 10.10 34.32
N ALA A 812 -3.45 9.43 35.40
CA ALA A 812 -4.06 9.60 36.71
C ALA A 812 -3.00 9.83 37.80
N THR A 813 -3.12 10.92 38.55
CA THR A 813 -2.22 11.30 39.65
C THR A 813 -2.95 11.24 40.98
N PHE A 814 -2.26 10.86 42.05
CA PHE A 814 -2.85 10.63 43.37
C PHE A 814 -1.82 10.87 44.49
N GLU A 815 -2.23 10.80 45.76
CA GLU A 815 -1.33 10.88 46.91
C GLU A 815 -0.27 9.75 46.85
N LYS A 816 0.97 10.03 47.28
CA LYS A 816 2.06 9.06 47.16
C LYS A 816 1.81 7.81 48.01
N VAL A 817 1.85 6.63 47.39
CA VAL A 817 1.61 5.32 47.99
C VAL A 817 2.86 4.45 47.89
N THR A 818 3.13 3.64 48.91
CA THR A 818 4.11 2.54 48.84
C THR A 818 3.38 1.20 48.92
N SER A 819 3.48 0.37 47.87
CA SER A 819 2.87 -0.97 47.84
C SER A 819 3.63 -1.92 46.90
N GLN A 820 3.45 -3.23 47.07
CA GLN A 820 3.94 -4.25 46.15
C GLN A 820 3.05 -4.39 44.90
N LYS A 821 1.75 -4.05 44.98
CA LYS A 821 0.84 -4.14 43.82
C LYS A 821 0.01 -2.90 43.61
N ILE A 822 -0.30 -2.64 42.35
CA ILE A 822 -1.22 -1.62 41.88
C ILE A 822 -2.15 -2.24 40.82
N ARG A 823 -3.39 -1.76 40.71
CA ARG A 823 -4.29 -2.14 39.61
C ARG A 823 -5.17 -0.99 39.14
N ALA A 824 -5.51 -1.01 37.86
CA ALA A 824 -6.60 -0.23 37.31
C ALA A 824 -7.85 -1.11 37.25
N VAL A 825 -8.98 -0.59 37.73
CA VAL A 825 -10.31 -1.25 37.66
C VAL A 825 -11.19 -0.45 36.73
N PHE A 826 -11.65 -1.05 35.65
CA PHE A 826 -12.41 -0.42 34.57
C PHE A 826 -13.89 -0.79 34.65
N THR A 827 -14.78 0.20 34.56
CA THR A 827 -16.22 -0.03 34.39
C THR A 827 -16.51 -0.16 32.89
N ASN A 828 -16.94 -1.35 32.45
CA ASN A 828 -17.16 -1.66 31.05
C ASN A 828 -18.34 -0.84 30.47
N SER A 829 -18.26 -0.48 29.18
CA SER A 829 -19.32 0.28 28.50
C SER A 829 -20.39 -0.67 27.94
N GLY A 830 -21.39 -0.99 28.77
CA GLY A 830 -22.49 -1.87 28.40
C GLY A 830 -22.01 -3.27 27.99
N LYS A 831 -22.16 -3.62 26.70
CA LYS A 831 -21.70 -4.91 26.15
C LYS A 831 -20.22 -4.90 25.70
N ALA A 832 -19.64 -3.72 25.46
CA ALA A 832 -18.22 -3.61 25.13
C ALA A 832 -17.34 -3.88 26.36
N ARG A 833 -16.07 -4.14 26.14
CA ARG A 833 -15.09 -4.46 27.18
C ARG A 833 -13.90 -3.52 27.15
N SER A 834 -13.13 -3.53 28.22
CA SER A 834 -12.00 -2.61 28.39
C SER A 834 -10.71 -3.22 27.82
N GLY A 835 -9.80 -2.37 27.33
CA GLY A 835 -8.52 -2.80 26.79
C GLY A 835 -7.44 -1.73 26.93
N LEU A 836 -6.19 -2.19 27.02
CA LEU A 836 -5.00 -1.36 27.15
C LEU A 836 -3.91 -1.89 26.22
N THR A 837 -3.08 -1.01 25.67
CA THR A 837 -1.81 -1.39 25.04
C THR A 837 -0.61 -1.24 25.97
N GLU A 838 -0.68 -0.36 26.96
CA GLU A 838 0.34 -0.23 28.02
C GLU A 838 -0.29 0.35 29.30
N PHE A 839 0.19 -0.11 30.45
CA PHE A 839 -0.13 0.36 31.79
C PHE A 839 1.18 0.78 32.48
N GLU A 840 1.43 2.08 32.50
CA GLU A 840 2.62 2.66 33.11
C GLU A 840 2.39 3.07 34.57
N VAL A 841 3.43 2.96 35.40
CA VAL A 841 3.38 3.33 36.82
C VAL A 841 4.62 4.14 37.20
N TRP A 842 4.42 5.31 37.80
CA TRP A 842 5.47 6.32 37.98
C TRP A 842 5.61 6.77 39.44
N GLU A 843 6.84 7.08 39.88
CA GLU A 843 7.08 7.64 41.22
C GLU A 843 6.44 9.04 41.39
N LYS A 844 6.38 9.81 40.30
CA LYS A 844 5.81 11.15 40.18
C LYS A 844 5.06 11.28 38.87
#